data_AF-A0A0B2QF82-F1
#
_entry.id   AF-A0A0B2QF82-F1
#
_cell.length_a   1.000
_cell.length_b   1.000
_cell.length_c   1.000
_cell.angle_alpha   90.00
_cell.angle_beta   90.00
_cell.angle_gamma   90.00
#
_symmetry.space_group_name_H-M   'P 1'
#
loop_
_entity.id
_entity.type
_entity.pdbx_description
1 polymer ?
#
loop_
_entity_poly.entity_id
_entity_poly.type
_entity_poly.pdbx_seq_one_letter_code
_entity_poly.pdbx_strand_id
1 'polypeptide(L)'
;MNPFHPLTHQFPKLQALVSSIQKSLVSPQNPVLVLELLGKVLDQYPDIKTLKNVHSKVFNLSFHENPSLGIKLMRAYAARGEPGLARNVFDVIPERNVIFYNVMIRSYMNNHLYDDALLVFRDMVSGGFSPDHYTYPCVLKACSCSDNLRIGLQLHGAVFKVGLDLNLFVGNGLIALYGKSGCLPEARCVLDEMQSKDVVSWNSMVAGYAQNMQFDDALDICREMDGVRQKPDACTMASLLPAVTNTSSENVLYVEEMFINLEKKSLVSWNVMISVYMKNSMPGKSVDLYLQMGKCEVEPDAITCASVLRACGDLSALLLGRRIHEYVERKKLCPNMLLENSLIDMYARCGCLEDAKRVFDRMKFRDVASWTSLISAYGMTGQGYNAVALFTEMQNSGQSPDSIAFVAILSACSHSGLLNEGKFYFKQMTDDYKITPIIEHFACLVDLLGRSGRVDEAYNIIKQMPMEPNERVWGALLSSCRVYSNMDIGILAADKLLQLAPEESGYYVLLSNIYAKAGRWTEVTAIRSLMKRRRIRKMPGISNVELNNQVHTFLAGDTYHPQSKEIYEELSVLVGKMKELGYVPETDSALHDVEEEDKECHLAVHSEKLAIVFAILNTQESPIRITKNLRVCGDCHIAAKLISKIVQREIVIRDTNRFHHFKDGICSCGDYW
;
A
#
# COMPACT_ATOMS: atom_id res chain seq x y z
N MET A 1 -18.28 1.83 12.48
CA MET A 1 -19.58 1.18 12.14
C MET A 1 -19.38 0.32 10.89
N ASN A 2 -19.43 -1.00 11.03
CA ASN A 2 -19.23 -2.00 9.97
C ASN A 2 -20.25 -1.87 8.81
N PRO A 3 -19.83 -1.91 7.54
CA PRO A 3 -20.74 -2.19 6.44
C PRO A 3 -20.77 -3.70 6.15
N PHE A 4 -21.97 -4.27 6.32
CA PHE A 4 -22.52 -5.39 5.56
C PHE A 4 -21.57 -6.50 5.05
N HIS A 5 -21.47 -7.57 5.85
CA HIS A 5 -21.12 -8.89 5.36
C HIS A 5 -22.16 -9.35 4.31
N PRO A 6 -21.78 -9.93 3.16
CA PRO A 6 -22.75 -10.55 2.26
C PRO A 6 -23.23 -11.87 2.88
N LEU A 7 -24.48 -11.89 3.35
CA LEU A 7 -25.16 -13.10 3.81
C LEU A 7 -25.52 -13.99 2.62
N THR A 8 -24.55 -14.71 2.05
CA THR A 8 -24.76 -15.71 0.99
C THR A 8 -25.39 -17.01 1.49
N HIS A 9 -25.61 -17.17 2.79
CA HIS A 9 -26.17 -18.39 3.40
C HIS A 9 -27.71 -18.48 3.48
N GLN A 10 -28.48 -17.52 2.92
CA GLN A 10 -29.95 -17.54 2.99
C GLN A 10 -30.69 -17.87 1.67
N PHE A 11 -29.98 -18.12 0.57
CA PHE A 11 -30.58 -18.33 -0.76
C PHE A 11 -31.72 -19.38 -0.83
N PRO A 12 -31.62 -20.57 -0.21
CA PRO A 12 -32.69 -21.57 -0.27
C PRO A 12 -33.95 -21.15 0.49
N LYS A 13 -33.79 -20.44 1.61
CA LYS A 13 -34.91 -19.94 2.43
C LYS A 13 -35.60 -18.76 1.75
N LEU A 14 -34.85 -17.90 1.06
CA LEU A 14 -35.39 -16.77 0.31
C LEU A 14 -36.20 -17.24 -0.92
N GLN A 15 -35.71 -18.23 -1.67
CA GLN A 15 -36.46 -18.84 -2.78
C GLN A 15 -37.72 -19.55 -2.30
N ALA A 16 -37.65 -20.27 -1.16
CA ALA A 16 -38.83 -20.87 -0.54
C ALA A 16 -39.86 -19.80 -0.13
N LEU A 17 -39.42 -18.67 0.43
CA LEU A 17 -40.28 -17.55 0.81
C LEU A 17 -40.89 -16.85 -0.43
N VAL A 18 -40.11 -16.62 -1.48
CA VAL A 18 -40.58 -16.06 -2.76
C VAL A 18 -41.58 -17.01 -3.44
N SER A 19 -41.37 -18.32 -3.37
CA SER A 19 -42.33 -19.33 -3.87
C SER A 19 -43.60 -19.42 -3.00
N SER A 20 -43.49 -19.20 -1.69
CA SER A 20 -44.63 -19.09 -0.78
C SER A 20 -45.49 -17.86 -1.10
N ILE A 21 -44.84 -16.73 -1.43
CA ILE A 21 -45.51 -15.53 -1.97
C ILE A 21 -46.17 -15.83 -3.31
N GLN A 22 -45.51 -16.56 -4.21
CA GLN A 22 -46.12 -16.98 -5.49
C GLN A 22 -47.35 -17.87 -5.28
N LYS A 23 -47.38 -18.73 -4.25
CA LYS A 23 -48.52 -19.60 -3.93
C LYS A 23 -49.66 -18.84 -3.22
N SER A 24 -49.35 -17.90 -2.33
CA SER A 24 -50.37 -17.10 -1.62
C SER A 24 -51.00 -16.00 -2.48
N LEU A 25 -50.40 -15.64 -3.60
CA LEU A 25 -50.95 -14.69 -4.58
C LEU A 25 -52.01 -15.32 -5.52
N VAL A 26 -52.15 -16.65 -5.52
CA VAL A 26 -53.14 -17.37 -6.36
C VAL A 26 -54.48 -17.55 -5.64
N SER A 27 -54.56 -17.36 -4.31
CA SER A 27 -55.82 -17.28 -3.58
C SER A 27 -55.91 -15.99 -2.74
N PRO A 28 -56.97 -15.17 -2.89
CA PRO A 28 -57.11 -13.90 -2.19
C PRO A 28 -57.62 -14.16 -0.77
N GLN A 29 -56.79 -14.70 0.13
CA GLN A 29 -57.24 -15.03 1.48
C GLN A 29 -56.63 -14.21 2.62
N ASN A 30 -55.62 -13.36 2.40
CA ASN A 30 -55.30 -12.32 3.41
C ASN A 30 -54.32 -11.24 2.89
N PRO A 31 -54.77 -10.00 2.59
CA PRO A 31 -53.88 -8.91 2.16
C PRO A 31 -52.77 -8.58 3.18
N VAL A 32 -53.06 -8.71 4.48
CA VAL A 32 -52.12 -8.40 5.58
C VAL A 32 -50.91 -9.35 5.60
N LEU A 33 -51.12 -10.65 5.38
CA LEU A 33 -50.02 -11.64 5.33
C LEU A 33 -49.09 -11.40 4.15
N VAL A 34 -49.62 -10.97 3.01
CA VAL A 34 -48.81 -10.67 1.81
C VAL A 34 -47.90 -9.47 2.08
N LEU A 35 -48.41 -8.42 2.74
CA LEU A 35 -47.64 -7.24 3.10
C LEU A 35 -46.54 -7.56 4.12
N GLU A 36 -46.81 -8.41 5.12
CA GLU A 36 -45.79 -8.87 6.08
C GLU A 36 -44.68 -9.69 5.42
N LEU A 37 -45.03 -10.61 4.50
CA LEU A 37 -44.03 -11.39 3.77
C LEU A 37 -43.16 -10.50 2.87
N LEU A 38 -43.75 -9.53 2.17
CA LEU A 38 -43.00 -8.57 1.37
C LEU A 38 -42.06 -7.73 2.23
N GLY A 39 -42.50 -7.29 3.41
CA GLY A 39 -41.64 -6.62 4.39
C GLY A 39 -40.43 -7.46 4.80
N LYS A 40 -40.62 -8.74 5.12
CA LYS A 40 -39.54 -9.67 5.49
C LYS A 40 -38.57 -9.96 4.34
N VAL A 41 -39.05 -9.96 3.09
CA VAL A 41 -38.21 -10.09 1.90
C VAL A 41 -37.34 -8.85 1.74
N LEU A 42 -37.92 -7.65 1.86
CA LEU A 42 -37.18 -6.39 1.72
C LEU A 42 -36.13 -6.19 2.82
N ASP A 43 -36.40 -6.65 4.05
CA ASP A 43 -35.44 -6.61 5.16
C ASP A 43 -34.19 -7.49 4.89
N GLN A 44 -34.26 -8.44 3.95
CA GLN A 44 -33.15 -9.28 3.53
C GLN A 44 -32.33 -8.69 2.37
N TYR A 45 -32.65 -7.47 1.91
CA TYR A 45 -31.96 -6.78 0.82
C TYR A 45 -31.77 -7.67 -0.42
N PRO A 46 -32.83 -8.11 -1.11
CA PRO A 46 -32.69 -9.06 -2.21
C PRO A 46 -31.95 -8.46 -3.42
N ASP A 47 -31.65 -9.30 -4.41
CA ASP A 47 -31.01 -8.86 -5.65
C ASP A 47 -31.89 -7.87 -6.44
N ILE A 48 -31.27 -7.11 -7.34
CA ILE A 48 -31.94 -6.02 -8.05
C ILE A 48 -33.13 -6.49 -8.91
N LYS A 49 -33.09 -7.71 -9.46
CA LYS A 49 -34.16 -8.27 -10.27
C LYS A 49 -35.37 -8.61 -9.39
N THR A 50 -35.11 -9.20 -8.22
CA THR A 50 -36.14 -9.44 -7.20
C THR A 50 -36.73 -8.13 -6.68
N LEU A 51 -35.91 -7.09 -6.44
CA LEU A 51 -36.41 -5.77 -6.03
C LEU A 51 -37.33 -5.13 -7.07
N LYS A 52 -36.95 -5.15 -8.36
CA LYS A 52 -37.81 -4.64 -9.44
C LYS A 52 -39.13 -5.41 -9.54
N ASN A 53 -39.11 -6.73 -9.33
CA ASN A 53 -40.31 -7.55 -9.29
C ASN A 53 -41.21 -7.27 -8.08
N VAL A 54 -40.62 -6.97 -6.91
CA VAL A 54 -41.37 -6.58 -5.71
C VAL A 54 -41.96 -5.18 -5.91
N HIS A 55 -41.18 -4.24 -6.44
CA HIS A 55 -41.62 -2.87 -6.70
C HIS A 55 -42.82 -2.84 -7.66
N SER A 56 -42.78 -3.57 -8.78
CA SER A 56 -43.93 -3.62 -9.72
C SER A 56 -45.21 -4.17 -9.08
N LYS A 57 -45.08 -5.11 -8.15
CA LYS A 57 -46.22 -5.69 -7.40
C LYS A 57 -46.75 -4.75 -6.32
N VAL A 58 -45.85 -4.06 -5.61
CA VAL A 58 -46.21 -3.09 -4.57
C VAL A 58 -46.83 -1.83 -5.15
N PHE A 59 -46.40 -1.41 -6.36
CA PHE A 59 -47.00 -0.28 -7.08
C PHE A 59 -48.51 -0.47 -7.32
N ASN A 60 -48.94 -1.71 -7.61
CA ASN A 60 -50.35 -2.06 -7.79
C ASN A 60 -51.18 -2.06 -6.49
N LEU A 61 -50.52 -2.06 -5.32
CA LEU A 61 -51.16 -2.07 -4.00
C LEU A 61 -51.31 -0.67 -3.38
N SER A 62 -50.92 0.39 -4.11
CA SER A 62 -50.97 1.80 -3.69
C SER A 62 -50.13 2.11 -2.43
N PHE A 63 -49.01 2.83 -2.59
CA PHE A 63 -48.18 3.27 -1.46
C PHE A 63 -48.92 4.13 -0.42
N HIS A 64 -50.10 4.65 -0.76
CA HIS A 64 -51.04 5.32 0.15
C HIS A 64 -51.43 4.46 1.36
N GLU A 65 -51.60 3.15 1.19
CA GLU A 65 -52.11 2.28 2.27
C GLU A 65 -50.99 1.76 3.19
N ASN A 66 -49.74 1.71 2.72
CA ASN A 66 -48.61 1.12 3.46
C ASN A 66 -47.27 1.86 3.27
N PRO A 67 -47.10 3.06 3.88
CA PRO A 67 -45.88 3.87 3.78
C PRO A 67 -44.59 3.15 4.22
N SER A 68 -44.70 2.20 5.16
CA SER A 68 -43.57 1.43 5.69
C SER A 68 -42.89 0.54 4.65
N LEU A 69 -43.64 0.01 3.67
CA LEU A 69 -43.08 -0.79 2.57
C LEU A 69 -42.29 0.07 1.59
N GLY A 70 -42.75 1.31 1.33
CA GLY A 70 -42.01 2.29 0.54
C GLY A 70 -40.62 2.57 1.14
N ILE A 71 -40.56 2.81 2.46
CA ILE A 71 -39.29 3.02 3.17
C ILE A 71 -38.36 1.80 3.05
N LYS A 72 -38.88 0.59 3.27
CA LYS A 72 -38.09 -0.64 3.15
C LYS A 72 -37.56 -0.84 1.73
N LEU A 73 -38.39 -0.56 0.72
CA LEU A 73 -38.02 -0.68 -0.68
C LEU A 73 -36.94 0.35 -1.07
N MET A 74 -37.08 1.61 -0.65
CA MET A 74 -36.05 2.64 -0.85
C MET A 74 -34.70 2.22 -0.23
N ARG A 75 -34.70 1.75 1.02
CA ARG A 75 -33.49 1.24 1.69
C ARG A 75 -32.88 0.07 0.92
N ALA A 76 -33.73 -0.82 0.42
CA ALA A 76 -33.27 -2.00 -0.30
C ALA A 76 -32.62 -1.66 -1.65
N TYR A 77 -33.19 -0.72 -2.41
CA TYR A 77 -32.56 -0.20 -3.63
C TYR A 77 -31.24 0.53 -3.34
N ALA A 78 -31.23 1.39 -2.33
CA ALA A 78 -30.03 2.13 -1.94
C ALA A 78 -28.87 1.20 -1.52
N ALA A 79 -29.17 0.13 -0.78
CA ALA A 79 -28.18 -0.87 -0.40
C ALA A 79 -27.62 -1.69 -1.58
N ARG A 80 -28.25 -1.61 -2.75
CA ARG A 80 -27.84 -2.29 -3.98
C ARG A 80 -27.16 -1.37 -4.98
N GLY A 81 -26.79 -0.15 -4.58
CA GLY A 81 -26.11 0.79 -5.47
C GLY A 81 -27.05 1.57 -6.39
N GLU A 82 -28.37 1.51 -6.17
CA GLU A 82 -29.38 2.04 -7.09
C GLU A 82 -30.23 3.16 -6.45
N PRO A 83 -29.63 4.27 -5.99
CA PRO A 83 -30.35 5.35 -5.33
C PRO A 83 -31.34 6.06 -6.28
N GLY A 84 -31.14 6.02 -7.60
CA GLY A 84 -32.10 6.56 -8.57
C GLY A 84 -33.44 5.80 -8.57
N LEU A 85 -33.43 4.48 -8.38
CA LEU A 85 -34.67 3.72 -8.23
C LEU A 85 -35.35 3.99 -6.89
N ALA A 86 -34.56 4.21 -5.82
CA ALA A 86 -35.09 4.70 -4.55
C ALA A 86 -35.75 6.08 -4.70
N ARG A 87 -35.17 6.96 -5.53
CA ARG A 87 -35.73 8.28 -5.84
C ARG A 87 -37.09 8.18 -6.54
N ASN A 88 -37.21 7.28 -7.51
CA ASN A 88 -38.49 7.05 -8.19
C ASN A 88 -39.59 6.61 -7.21
N VAL A 89 -39.26 5.74 -6.24
CA VAL A 89 -40.22 5.36 -5.19
C VAL A 89 -40.58 6.57 -4.33
N PHE A 90 -39.58 7.38 -3.93
CA PHE A 90 -39.78 8.58 -3.13
C PHE A 90 -40.68 9.63 -3.82
N ASP A 91 -40.52 9.81 -5.13
CA ASP A 91 -41.29 10.79 -5.91
C ASP A 91 -42.75 10.35 -6.11
N VAL A 92 -43.05 9.05 -6.11
CA VAL A 92 -44.42 8.52 -6.24
C VAL A 92 -45.20 8.61 -4.92
N ILE A 93 -44.53 8.75 -3.77
CA ILE A 93 -45.20 8.79 -2.47
C ILE A 93 -45.89 10.16 -2.25
N PRO A 94 -47.22 10.19 -2.06
CA PRO A 94 -48.00 11.43 -2.05
C PRO A 94 -48.00 12.16 -0.70
N GLU A 95 -48.00 11.44 0.43
CA GLU A 95 -47.83 12.02 1.77
C GLU A 95 -46.41 11.78 2.29
N ARG A 96 -45.52 12.72 1.99
CA ARG A 96 -44.13 12.66 2.49
C ARG A 96 -44.07 13.23 3.90
N ASN A 97 -43.31 12.57 4.76
CA ASN A 97 -42.97 13.05 6.09
C ASN A 97 -41.44 13.07 6.27
N VAL A 98 -40.96 13.57 7.40
CA VAL A 98 -39.53 13.70 7.73
C VAL A 98 -38.76 12.39 7.56
N ILE A 99 -39.39 11.24 7.83
CA ILE A 99 -38.74 9.92 7.74
C ILE A 99 -38.38 9.58 6.28
N PHE A 100 -39.25 9.88 5.31
CA PHE A 100 -38.99 9.64 3.89
C PHE A 100 -37.81 10.47 3.40
N TYR A 101 -37.76 11.75 3.76
CA TYR A 101 -36.62 12.62 3.44
C TYR A 101 -35.34 12.10 4.10
N ASN A 102 -35.36 11.74 5.38
CA ASN A 102 -34.21 11.18 6.09
C ASN A 102 -33.68 9.89 5.43
N VAL A 103 -34.57 9.01 4.96
CA VAL A 103 -34.17 7.79 4.26
C VAL A 103 -33.57 8.11 2.89
N MET A 104 -34.14 9.07 2.15
CA MET A 104 -33.63 9.47 0.84
C MET A 104 -32.26 10.15 0.94
N ILE A 105 -32.10 11.11 1.86
CA ILE A 105 -30.82 11.77 2.16
C ILE A 105 -29.77 10.72 2.53
N ARG A 106 -30.09 9.79 3.43
CA ARG A 106 -29.18 8.69 3.81
C ARG A 106 -28.85 7.76 2.65
N SER A 107 -29.81 7.51 1.75
CA SER A 107 -29.61 6.67 0.57
C SER A 107 -28.60 7.27 -0.39
N TYR A 108 -28.72 8.57 -0.69
CA TYR A 108 -27.73 9.29 -1.50
C TYR A 108 -26.37 9.37 -0.81
N MET A 109 -26.34 9.67 0.48
CA MET A 109 -25.12 9.71 1.29
C MET A 109 -24.30 8.41 1.26
N ASN A 110 -24.98 7.27 1.43
CA ASN A 110 -24.33 5.95 1.44
C ASN A 110 -23.86 5.52 0.04
N ASN A 111 -24.35 6.16 -1.02
CA ASN A 111 -23.97 5.91 -2.40
C ASN A 111 -23.04 7.00 -2.96
N HIS A 112 -22.43 7.82 -2.10
CA HIS A 112 -21.48 8.87 -2.47
C HIS A 112 -22.04 10.00 -3.37
N LEU A 113 -23.37 10.18 -3.38
CA LEU A 113 -24.06 11.24 -4.12
C LEU A 113 -24.38 12.40 -3.18
N TYR A 114 -23.34 13.14 -2.78
CA TYR A 114 -23.45 14.15 -1.72
C TYR A 114 -24.30 15.36 -2.12
N ASP A 115 -24.16 15.84 -3.35
CA ASP A 115 -24.91 16.99 -3.85
C ASP A 115 -26.41 16.70 -3.95
N ASP A 116 -26.78 15.50 -4.42
CA ASP A 116 -28.18 15.05 -4.46
C ASP A 116 -28.79 14.98 -3.05
N ALA A 117 -28.01 14.55 -2.05
CA ALA A 117 -28.45 14.55 -0.66
C ALA A 117 -28.73 15.97 -0.15
N LEU A 118 -27.90 16.95 -0.52
CA LEU A 118 -28.10 18.37 -0.19
C LEU A 118 -29.32 18.97 -0.92
N LEU A 119 -29.56 18.57 -2.17
CA LEU A 119 -30.75 18.98 -2.93
C LEU A 119 -32.04 18.47 -2.28
N VAL A 120 -32.08 17.19 -1.88
CA VAL A 120 -33.24 16.61 -1.17
C VAL A 120 -33.47 17.31 0.17
N PHE A 121 -32.40 17.67 0.89
CA PHE A 121 -32.52 18.46 2.12
C PHE A 121 -33.11 19.85 1.86
N ARG A 122 -32.68 20.53 0.79
CA ARG A 122 -33.26 21.83 0.40
C ARG A 122 -34.75 21.69 0.04
N ASP A 123 -35.12 20.63 -0.66
CA ASP A 123 -36.52 20.33 -1.00
C ASP A 123 -37.36 20.09 0.27
N MET A 124 -36.81 19.37 1.25
CA MET A 124 -37.43 19.15 2.56
C MET A 124 -37.75 20.47 3.28
N VAL A 125 -36.75 21.36 3.39
CA VAL A 125 -36.90 22.66 4.05
C VAL A 125 -37.86 23.57 3.28
N SER A 126 -37.77 23.59 1.95
CA SER A 126 -38.65 24.41 1.09
C SER A 126 -40.10 23.92 1.11
N GLY A 127 -40.31 22.61 1.32
CA GLY A 127 -41.62 22.00 1.54
C GLY A 127 -42.20 22.22 2.94
N GLY A 128 -41.53 22.97 3.82
CA GLY A 128 -42.00 23.30 5.16
C GLY A 128 -41.81 22.18 6.20
N PHE A 129 -41.04 21.12 5.88
CA PHE A 129 -40.76 20.05 6.83
C PHE A 129 -39.59 20.44 7.75
N SER A 130 -39.76 20.25 9.06
CA SER A 130 -38.70 20.55 10.04
C SER A 130 -37.64 19.43 10.06
N PRO A 131 -36.36 19.73 9.78
CA PRO A 131 -35.26 18.79 10.01
C PRO A 131 -35.16 18.38 11.47
N ASP A 132 -34.78 17.13 11.72
CA ASP A 132 -34.62 16.57 13.06
C ASP A 132 -33.17 16.17 13.36
N HIS A 133 -32.94 15.62 14.55
CA HIS A 133 -31.63 15.15 15.01
C HIS A 133 -31.07 13.95 14.22
N TYR A 134 -31.87 13.33 13.33
CA TYR A 134 -31.40 12.33 12.36
C TYR A 134 -31.10 12.91 10.98
N THR A 135 -31.70 14.05 10.63
CA THR A 135 -31.45 14.79 9.38
C THR A 135 -30.06 15.42 9.40
N TYR A 136 -29.79 16.29 10.40
CA TYR A 136 -28.59 17.13 10.41
C TYR A 136 -27.27 16.36 10.34
N PRO A 137 -27.03 15.27 11.09
CA PRO A 137 -25.77 14.54 10.99
C PRO A 137 -25.49 13.99 9.58
N CYS A 138 -26.53 13.57 8.85
CA CYS A 138 -26.38 13.06 7.48
C CYS A 138 -26.01 14.19 6.50
N VAL A 139 -26.64 15.36 6.64
CA VAL A 139 -26.43 16.52 5.77
C VAL A 139 -25.10 17.23 6.08
N LEU A 140 -24.72 17.31 7.36
CA LEU A 140 -23.39 17.78 7.79
C LEU A 140 -22.29 16.88 7.21
N LYS A 141 -22.48 15.56 7.25
CA LYS A 141 -21.57 14.61 6.60
C LYS A 141 -21.54 14.81 5.07
N ALA A 142 -22.66 15.14 4.43
CA ALA A 142 -22.70 15.47 3.00
C ALA A 142 -21.84 16.70 2.69
N CYS A 143 -21.95 17.76 3.50
CA CYS A 143 -21.14 18.97 3.36
C CYS A 143 -19.65 18.68 3.56
N SER A 144 -19.32 17.89 4.59
CA SER A 144 -17.95 17.43 4.90
C SER A 144 -17.35 16.57 3.77
N CYS A 145 -18.17 15.79 3.06
CA CYS A 145 -17.71 14.96 1.94
C CYS A 145 -17.65 15.66 0.58
N SER A 146 -18.30 16.81 0.44
CA SER A 146 -18.30 17.65 -0.77
C SER A 146 -17.49 18.94 -0.61
N ASP A 147 -16.70 19.05 0.47
CA ASP A 147 -15.88 20.21 0.84
C ASP A 147 -16.65 21.55 0.85
N ASN A 148 -17.96 21.48 1.13
CA ASN A 148 -18.89 22.62 1.11
C ASN A 148 -19.05 23.26 2.50
N LEU A 149 -17.95 23.77 3.06
CA LEU A 149 -17.95 24.39 4.40
C LEU A 149 -18.99 25.52 4.54
N ARG A 150 -19.23 26.30 3.47
CA ARG A 150 -20.22 27.39 3.47
C ARG A 150 -21.63 26.91 3.79
N ILE A 151 -22.05 25.76 3.24
CA ILE A 151 -23.36 25.17 3.55
C ILE A 151 -23.34 24.62 4.98
N GLY A 152 -22.22 23.98 5.38
CA GLY A 152 -22.01 23.52 6.74
C GLY A 152 -22.20 24.61 7.81
N LEU A 153 -21.66 25.81 7.59
CA LEU A 153 -21.85 26.97 8.48
C LEU A 153 -23.31 27.43 8.57
N GLN A 154 -24.04 27.42 7.43
CA GLN A 154 -25.47 27.74 7.42
C GLN A 154 -26.27 26.69 8.20
N LEU A 155 -25.91 25.41 8.06
CA LEU A 155 -26.53 24.31 8.81
C LEU A 155 -26.25 24.43 10.31
N HIS A 156 -25.04 24.79 10.72
CA HIS A 156 -24.74 25.02 12.14
C HIS A 156 -25.60 26.15 12.71
N GLY A 157 -25.74 27.27 11.99
CA GLY A 157 -26.67 28.33 12.39
C GLY A 157 -28.14 27.89 12.43
N ALA A 158 -28.56 27.00 11.54
CA ALA A 158 -29.90 26.42 11.57
C ALA A 158 -30.12 25.49 12.76
N VAL A 159 -29.14 24.63 13.07
CA VAL A 159 -29.13 23.73 14.24
C VAL A 159 -29.35 24.51 15.53
N PHE A 160 -28.64 25.62 15.72
CA PHE A 160 -28.77 26.48 16.88
C PHE A 160 -30.18 27.10 16.98
N LYS A 161 -30.71 27.60 15.85
CA LYS A 161 -32.07 28.19 15.80
C LYS A 161 -33.18 27.19 16.15
N VAL A 162 -33.00 25.91 15.85
CA VAL A 162 -33.97 24.86 16.18
C VAL A 162 -33.71 24.20 17.54
N GLY A 163 -32.68 24.63 18.28
CA GLY A 163 -32.32 24.11 19.60
C GLY A 163 -31.78 22.68 19.60
N LEU A 164 -31.11 22.27 18.52
CA LEU A 164 -30.50 20.94 18.40
C LEU A 164 -28.97 20.96 18.60
N ASP A 165 -28.39 22.10 18.98
CA ASP A 165 -26.96 22.32 19.24
C ASP A 165 -26.43 21.47 20.40
N LEU A 166 -27.27 21.18 21.40
CA LEU A 166 -26.92 20.30 22.53
C LEU A 166 -27.10 18.80 22.24
N ASN A 167 -27.57 18.43 21.05
CA ASN A 167 -27.80 17.02 20.72
C ASN A 167 -26.49 16.30 20.37
N LEU A 168 -26.18 15.19 21.07
CA LEU A 168 -24.96 14.41 20.89
C LEU A 168 -24.66 14.03 19.43
N PHE A 169 -25.67 13.58 18.66
CA PHE A 169 -25.46 13.17 17.27
C PHE A 169 -25.18 14.34 16.35
N VAL A 170 -25.79 15.50 16.61
CA VAL A 170 -25.58 16.72 15.84
C VAL A 170 -24.20 17.30 16.17
N GLY A 171 -23.82 17.36 17.45
CA GLY A 171 -22.48 17.76 17.89
C GLY A 171 -21.37 16.91 17.25
N ASN A 172 -21.51 15.58 17.26
CA ASN A 172 -20.57 14.67 16.57
C ASN A 172 -20.48 14.97 15.06
N GLY A 173 -21.61 15.28 14.41
CA GLY A 173 -21.64 15.68 13.00
C GLY A 173 -20.95 17.02 12.73
N LEU A 174 -21.07 17.99 13.64
CA LEU A 174 -20.42 19.29 13.55
C LEU A 174 -18.90 19.18 13.75
N ILE A 175 -18.44 18.42 14.75
CA ILE A 175 -17.00 18.15 14.96
C ILE A 175 -16.39 17.54 13.70
N ALA A 176 -17.04 16.52 13.12
CA ALA A 176 -16.56 15.88 11.90
C ALA A 176 -16.53 16.82 10.69
N LEU A 177 -17.55 17.69 10.53
CA LEU A 177 -17.58 18.71 9.48
C LEU A 177 -16.40 19.66 9.60
N TYR A 178 -16.22 20.26 10.77
CA TYR A 178 -15.17 21.25 11.01
C TYR A 178 -13.78 20.63 10.94
N GLY A 179 -13.60 19.47 11.56
CA GLY A 179 -12.35 18.72 11.53
C GLY A 179 -11.90 18.40 10.11
N LYS A 180 -12.79 17.86 9.27
CA LYS A 180 -12.45 17.56 7.87
C LYS A 180 -12.22 18.81 7.02
N SER A 181 -12.82 19.94 7.39
CA SER A 181 -12.63 21.23 6.69
C SER A 181 -11.40 22.00 7.16
N GLY A 182 -10.62 21.47 8.12
CA GLY A 182 -9.44 22.14 8.69
C GLY A 182 -9.75 23.23 9.72
N CYS A 183 -11.03 23.43 10.07
CA CYS A 183 -11.50 24.38 11.09
C CYS A 183 -11.42 23.78 12.49
N LEU A 184 -10.22 23.40 12.92
CA LEU A 184 -9.99 22.70 14.19
C LEU A 184 -10.39 23.50 15.43
N PRO A 185 -10.20 24.83 15.50
CA PRO A 185 -10.67 25.63 16.63
C PRO A 185 -12.19 25.56 16.80
N GLU A 186 -12.95 25.66 15.71
CA GLU A 186 -14.40 25.54 15.74
C GLU A 186 -14.84 24.12 16.13
N ALA A 187 -14.16 23.08 15.64
CA ALA A 187 -14.39 21.70 16.05
C ALA A 187 -14.17 21.52 17.57
N ARG A 188 -13.10 22.13 18.10
CA ARG A 188 -12.77 22.11 19.53
C ARG A 188 -13.84 22.83 20.36
N CYS A 189 -14.28 24.02 19.93
CA CYS A 189 -15.36 24.75 20.59
C CYS A 189 -16.63 23.91 20.68
N VAL A 190 -17.05 23.26 19.58
CA VAL A 190 -18.22 22.38 19.59
C VAL A 190 -18.02 21.24 20.60
N LEU A 191 -16.85 20.57 20.60
CA LEU A 191 -16.58 19.51 21.56
C LEU A 191 -16.69 20.04 23.00
N ASP A 192 -16.03 21.14 23.33
CA ASP A 192 -15.99 21.69 24.68
C ASP A 192 -17.40 22.08 25.17
N GLU A 193 -18.22 22.71 24.32
CA GLU A 193 -19.60 23.12 24.61
C GLU A 193 -20.59 21.95 24.80
N MET A 194 -20.29 20.75 24.29
CA MET A 194 -21.17 19.59 24.45
C MET A 194 -21.31 19.16 25.91
N GLN A 195 -22.56 19.08 26.41
CA GLN A 195 -22.88 18.66 27.78
C GLN A 195 -22.52 17.19 28.06
N SER A 196 -22.69 16.32 27.07
CA SER A 196 -22.26 14.92 27.13
C SER A 196 -21.42 14.61 25.90
N LYS A 197 -20.31 13.90 26.12
CA LYS A 197 -19.35 13.49 25.09
C LYS A 197 -19.23 11.97 25.15
N ASP A 198 -19.46 11.30 24.05
CA ASP A 198 -19.26 9.86 23.94
C ASP A 198 -17.95 9.56 23.20
N VAL A 199 -17.60 8.27 23.11
CA VAL A 199 -16.39 7.83 22.40
C VAL A 199 -16.40 8.32 20.94
N VAL A 200 -17.58 8.51 20.34
CA VAL A 200 -17.71 9.03 18.97
C VAL A 200 -17.36 10.52 18.90
N SER A 201 -17.72 11.33 19.90
CA SER A 201 -17.31 12.74 20.01
C SER A 201 -15.80 12.88 20.01
N TRP A 202 -15.12 12.14 20.88
CA TRP A 202 -13.66 12.15 20.99
C TRP A 202 -12.99 11.61 19.72
N ASN A 203 -13.47 10.49 19.18
CA ASN A 203 -12.94 9.92 17.93
C ASN A 203 -13.07 10.89 16.75
N SER A 204 -14.16 11.67 16.70
CA SER A 204 -14.34 12.69 15.66
C SER A 204 -13.30 13.82 15.78
N MET A 205 -12.95 14.22 17.01
CA MET A 205 -11.91 15.22 17.26
C MET A 205 -10.51 14.69 16.94
N VAL A 206 -10.20 13.47 17.38
CA VAL A 206 -8.94 12.77 17.06
C VAL A 206 -8.76 12.66 15.54
N ALA A 207 -9.80 12.22 14.83
CA ALA A 207 -9.80 12.13 13.38
C ALA A 207 -9.56 13.50 12.72
N GLY A 208 -10.17 14.57 13.26
CA GLY A 208 -9.97 15.94 12.81
C GLY A 208 -8.50 16.36 12.86
N TYR A 209 -7.87 16.27 14.04
CA TYR A 209 -6.44 16.61 14.18
C TYR A 209 -5.53 15.70 13.35
N ALA A 210 -5.79 14.39 13.36
CA ALA A 210 -4.98 13.42 12.64
C ALA A 210 -5.00 13.62 11.11
N GLN A 211 -6.15 13.97 10.54
CA GLN A 211 -6.29 14.23 9.10
C GLN A 211 -5.62 15.53 8.66
N ASN A 212 -5.47 16.49 9.58
CA ASN A 212 -4.83 17.79 9.31
C ASN A 212 -3.35 17.82 9.72
N MET A 213 -2.71 16.66 9.89
CA MET A 213 -1.28 16.52 10.23
C MET A 213 -0.89 17.21 11.54
N GLN A 214 -1.82 17.35 12.49
CA GLN A 214 -1.58 17.86 13.84
C GLN A 214 -1.50 16.69 14.83
N PHE A 215 -0.36 16.03 14.82
CA PHE A 215 -0.15 14.74 15.48
C PHE A 215 -0.14 14.85 17.02
N ASP A 216 0.59 15.83 17.55
CA ASP A 216 0.73 16.00 19.00
C ASP A 216 -0.63 16.36 19.63
N ASP A 217 -1.39 17.25 18.98
CA ASP A 217 -2.75 17.61 19.41
C ASP A 217 -3.71 16.40 19.36
N ALA A 218 -3.62 15.54 18.33
CA ALA A 218 -4.44 14.32 18.26
C ALA A 218 -4.15 13.37 19.43
N LEU A 219 -2.89 13.25 19.85
CA LEU A 219 -2.48 12.46 21.00
C LEU A 219 -2.90 13.11 22.32
N ASP A 220 -2.84 14.44 22.43
CA ASP A 220 -3.35 15.17 23.60
C ASP A 220 -4.85 14.96 23.79
N ILE A 221 -5.64 14.94 22.71
CA ILE A 221 -7.06 14.58 22.77
C ILE A 221 -7.26 13.15 23.28
N CYS A 222 -6.42 12.18 22.90
CA CYS A 222 -6.48 10.82 23.46
C CYS A 222 -6.15 10.80 24.96
N ARG A 223 -5.16 11.59 25.41
CA ARG A 223 -4.82 11.73 26.83
C ARG A 223 -5.95 12.40 27.63
N GLU A 224 -6.60 13.42 27.07
CA GLU A 224 -7.79 14.06 27.66
C GLU A 224 -8.95 13.06 27.78
N MET A 225 -9.19 12.26 26.74
CA MET A 225 -10.21 11.21 26.70
C MET A 225 -10.00 10.18 27.84
N ASP A 226 -8.76 9.71 28.02
CA ASP A 226 -8.37 8.84 29.15
C ASP A 226 -8.55 9.52 30.51
N GLY A 227 -8.19 10.81 30.61
CA GLY A 227 -8.34 11.62 31.81
C GLY A 227 -9.79 11.74 32.31
N VAL A 228 -10.76 11.77 31.40
CA VAL A 228 -12.21 11.75 31.72
C VAL A 228 -12.77 10.33 31.91
N ARG A 229 -11.89 9.32 32.06
CA ARG A 229 -12.22 7.89 32.23
C ARG A 229 -13.00 7.29 31.06
N GLN A 230 -12.87 7.88 29.88
CA GLN A 230 -13.42 7.29 28.67
C GLN A 230 -12.29 6.56 27.93
N LYS A 231 -12.37 5.24 27.84
CA LYS A 231 -11.26 4.45 27.28
C LYS A 231 -11.26 4.51 25.75
N PRO A 232 -10.09 4.69 25.11
CA PRO A 232 -9.92 4.51 23.69
C PRO A 232 -10.41 3.13 23.22
N ASP A 233 -11.02 3.11 22.05
CA ASP A 233 -11.47 1.88 21.40
C ASP A 233 -10.73 1.63 20.08
N ALA A 234 -11.09 0.55 19.39
CA ALA A 234 -10.52 0.25 18.08
C ALA A 234 -10.79 1.36 17.04
N CYS A 235 -11.86 2.15 17.20
CA CYS A 235 -12.16 3.28 16.33
C CYS A 235 -11.29 4.49 16.67
N THR A 236 -10.92 4.71 17.93
CA THR A 236 -9.93 5.71 18.35
C THR A 236 -8.59 5.44 17.68
N MET A 237 -8.11 4.20 17.76
CA MET A 237 -6.88 3.78 17.07
C MET A 237 -6.97 4.00 15.55
N ALA A 238 -8.09 3.63 14.93
CA ALA A 238 -8.30 3.83 13.50
C ALA A 238 -8.28 5.32 13.11
N SER A 239 -8.80 6.18 13.99
CA SER A 239 -8.82 7.64 13.80
C SER A 239 -7.42 8.25 13.86
N LEU A 240 -6.50 7.64 14.61
CA LEU A 240 -5.08 8.00 14.64
C LEU A 240 -4.29 7.51 13.42
N LEU A 241 -4.79 6.56 12.63
CA LEU A 241 -4.04 5.94 11.54
C LEU A 241 -3.48 6.92 10.47
N PRO A 242 -4.17 8.02 10.10
CA PRO A 242 -3.58 9.07 9.28
C PRO A 242 -2.39 9.75 9.97
N ALA A 243 -2.51 9.97 11.29
CA ALA A 243 -1.47 10.57 12.12
C ALA A 243 -0.23 9.66 12.28
N VAL A 244 -0.39 8.34 12.38
CA VAL A 244 0.76 7.46 12.65
C VAL A 244 1.37 6.86 11.38
N THR A 245 1.55 7.66 10.33
CA THR A 245 2.23 7.25 9.09
C THR A 245 3.61 7.92 9.00
N ASN A 246 4.69 7.15 8.83
CA ASN A 246 6.07 7.65 8.81
C ASN A 246 6.42 8.57 10.01
N THR A 247 5.98 8.19 11.21
CA THR A 247 6.15 8.96 12.45
C THR A 247 7.33 8.45 13.28
N SER A 248 7.66 9.15 14.37
CA SER A 248 8.64 8.72 15.37
C SER A 248 8.27 7.36 15.99
N SER A 249 9.30 6.62 16.41
CA SER A 249 9.12 5.35 17.13
C SER A 249 8.32 5.51 18.44
N GLU A 250 8.40 6.67 19.09
CA GLU A 250 7.64 6.98 20.31
C GLU A 250 6.13 7.00 20.04
N ASN A 251 5.69 7.61 18.94
CA ASN A 251 4.29 7.65 18.56
C ASN A 251 3.74 6.26 18.21
N VAL A 252 4.57 5.42 17.58
CA VAL A 252 4.22 4.01 17.32
C VAL A 252 4.06 3.24 18.64
N LEU A 253 4.97 3.45 19.60
CA LEU A 253 4.90 2.81 20.92
C LEU A 253 3.64 3.22 21.70
N TYR A 254 3.22 4.48 21.62
CA TYR A 254 1.97 4.92 22.25
C TYR A 254 0.74 4.18 21.71
N VAL A 255 0.63 4.01 20.38
CA VAL A 255 -0.47 3.24 19.80
C VAL A 255 -0.35 1.74 20.11
N GLU A 256 0.88 1.21 20.20
CA GLU A 256 1.14 -0.16 20.67
C GLU A 256 0.65 -0.36 22.12
N GLU A 257 0.94 0.59 23.01
CA GLU A 257 0.45 0.58 24.39
C GLU A 257 -1.08 0.67 24.46
N MET A 258 -1.70 1.56 23.67
CA MET A 258 -3.15 1.65 23.55
C MET A 258 -3.76 0.30 23.12
N PHE A 259 -3.18 -0.35 22.11
CA PHE A 259 -3.60 -1.67 21.64
C PHE A 259 -3.51 -2.73 22.74
N ILE A 260 -2.40 -2.77 23.48
CA ILE A 260 -2.17 -3.71 24.58
C ILE A 260 -3.23 -3.51 25.67
N ASN A 261 -3.54 -2.26 26.01
CA ASN A 261 -4.47 -1.87 27.07
C ASN A 261 -5.97 -2.01 26.69
N LEU A 262 -6.30 -2.31 25.42
CA LEU A 262 -7.68 -2.61 25.03
C LEU A 262 -8.24 -3.82 25.79
N GLU A 263 -9.38 -3.63 26.46
CA GLU A 263 -10.11 -4.67 27.20
C GLU A 263 -10.52 -5.84 26.30
N LYS A 264 -10.94 -5.53 25.06
CA LYS A 264 -11.24 -6.53 24.03
C LYS A 264 -10.67 -6.09 22.69
N LYS A 265 -9.68 -6.83 22.22
CA LYS A 265 -9.09 -6.63 20.89
C LYS A 265 -10.03 -7.22 19.84
N SER A 266 -10.58 -6.35 18.99
CA SER A 266 -11.39 -6.73 17.83
C SER A 266 -10.52 -6.88 16.58
N LEU A 267 -11.04 -7.54 15.54
CA LEU A 267 -10.39 -7.61 14.23
C LEU A 267 -9.94 -6.23 13.71
N VAL A 268 -10.73 -5.19 13.97
CA VAL A 268 -10.39 -3.81 13.59
C VAL A 268 -9.13 -3.33 14.31
N SER A 269 -9.02 -3.52 15.63
CA SER A 269 -7.80 -3.10 16.36
C SER A 269 -6.54 -3.84 15.91
N TRP A 270 -6.65 -5.13 15.56
CA TRP A 270 -5.54 -5.90 14.98
C TRP A 270 -5.14 -5.34 13.61
N ASN A 271 -6.10 -5.11 12.72
CA ASN A 271 -5.87 -4.55 11.39
C ASN A 271 -5.23 -3.15 11.45
N VAL A 272 -5.70 -2.30 12.36
CA VAL A 272 -5.11 -0.98 12.59
C VAL A 272 -3.66 -1.13 13.02
N MET A 273 -3.36 -1.92 14.04
CA MET A 273 -1.99 -2.05 14.55
C MET A 273 -1.03 -2.66 13.52
N ILE A 274 -1.47 -3.66 12.75
CA ILE A 274 -0.73 -4.19 11.59
C ILE A 274 -0.43 -3.07 10.58
N SER A 275 -1.44 -2.24 10.25
CA SER A 275 -1.28 -1.11 9.34
C SER A 275 -0.31 -0.05 9.89
N VAL A 276 -0.35 0.23 11.20
CA VAL A 276 0.60 1.14 11.86
C VAL A 276 2.04 0.66 11.68
N TYR A 277 2.33 -0.63 11.93
CA TYR A 277 3.68 -1.16 11.70
C TYR A 277 4.11 -1.07 10.24
N MET A 278 3.22 -1.40 9.30
CA MET A 278 3.53 -1.31 7.87
C MET A 278 3.81 0.12 7.41
N LYS A 279 3.04 1.09 7.91
CA LYS A 279 3.20 2.52 7.59
C LYS A 279 4.44 3.17 8.21
N ASN A 280 5.12 2.49 9.14
CA ASN A 280 6.35 2.96 9.79
C ASN A 280 7.55 2.05 9.46
N SER A 281 7.48 1.32 8.34
CA SER A 281 8.56 0.45 7.84
C SER A 281 9.04 -0.60 8.87
N MET A 282 8.12 -1.15 9.66
CA MET A 282 8.38 -2.21 10.65
C MET A 282 7.72 -3.55 10.23
N PRO A 283 8.06 -4.15 9.06
CA PRO A 283 7.37 -5.34 8.57
C PRO A 283 7.55 -6.57 9.46
N GLY A 284 8.67 -6.67 10.20
CA GLY A 284 8.90 -7.75 11.19
C GLY A 284 7.84 -7.78 12.29
N LYS A 285 7.62 -6.63 12.95
CA LYS A 285 6.58 -6.49 13.98
C LYS A 285 5.18 -6.77 13.42
N SER A 286 4.91 -6.38 12.17
CA SER A 286 3.64 -6.68 11.49
C SER A 286 3.41 -8.20 11.34
N VAL A 287 4.44 -8.95 10.94
CA VAL A 287 4.37 -10.41 10.83
C VAL A 287 4.20 -11.06 12.20
N ASP A 288 4.96 -10.62 13.21
CA ASP A 288 4.85 -11.14 14.58
C ASP A 288 3.44 -10.95 15.13
N LEU A 289 2.85 -9.77 14.92
CA LEU A 289 1.50 -9.47 15.37
C LEU A 289 0.45 -10.33 14.65
N TYR A 290 0.61 -10.60 13.36
CA TYR A 290 -0.24 -11.54 12.62
C TYR A 290 -0.16 -12.97 13.19
N LEU A 291 1.04 -13.44 13.53
CA LEU A 291 1.20 -14.76 14.14
C LEU A 291 0.58 -14.82 15.53
N GLN A 292 0.62 -13.73 16.30
CA GLN A 292 -0.08 -13.61 17.58
C GLN A 292 -1.60 -13.61 17.42
N MET A 293 -2.12 -12.92 16.40
CA MET A 293 -3.55 -12.88 16.09
C MET A 293 -4.14 -14.30 15.91
N GLY A 294 -3.41 -15.17 15.22
CA GLY A 294 -3.79 -16.58 15.07
C GLY A 294 -3.81 -17.38 16.39
N LYS A 295 -2.92 -17.06 17.34
CA LYS A 295 -2.92 -17.67 18.69
C LYS A 295 -4.09 -17.18 19.55
N CYS A 296 -4.61 -15.99 19.28
CA CYS A 296 -5.78 -15.42 19.96
C CYS A 296 -7.12 -15.82 19.31
N GLU A 297 -7.11 -16.79 18.38
CA GLU A 297 -8.30 -17.28 17.65
C GLU A 297 -9.08 -16.18 16.91
N VAL A 298 -8.42 -15.07 16.57
CA VAL A 298 -9.03 -14.01 15.73
C VAL A 298 -8.75 -14.36 14.27
N GLU A 299 -9.80 -14.59 13.48
CA GLU A 299 -9.63 -14.93 12.07
C GLU A 299 -9.21 -13.70 11.24
N PRO A 300 -8.11 -13.78 10.47
CA PRO A 300 -7.71 -12.76 9.51
C PRO A 300 -8.75 -12.54 8.41
N ASP A 301 -9.01 -11.28 8.07
CA ASP A 301 -9.82 -10.92 6.90
C ASP A 301 -8.95 -10.54 5.69
N ALA A 302 -9.59 -10.16 4.58
CA ALA A 302 -8.88 -9.76 3.37
C ALA A 302 -7.96 -8.55 3.59
N ILE A 303 -8.31 -7.64 4.51
CA ILE A 303 -7.50 -6.45 4.83
C ILE A 303 -6.28 -6.87 5.64
N THR A 304 -6.45 -7.77 6.62
CA THR A 304 -5.35 -8.37 7.39
C THR A 304 -4.36 -9.04 6.44
N CYS A 305 -4.85 -9.94 5.58
CA CYS A 305 -4.01 -10.70 4.66
C CYS A 305 -3.26 -9.78 3.69
N ALA A 306 -3.94 -8.80 3.07
CA ALA A 306 -3.30 -7.86 2.15
C ALA A 306 -2.16 -7.07 2.82
N SER A 307 -2.39 -6.60 4.06
CA SER A 307 -1.40 -5.83 4.83
C SER A 307 -0.17 -6.68 5.20
N VAL A 308 -0.38 -7.91 5.65
CA VAL A 308 0.70 -8.82 6.06
C VAL A 308 1.45 -9.40 4.86
N LEU A 309 0.78 -9.63 3.72
CA LEU A 309 1.43 -10.05 2.48
C LEU A 309 2.46 -9.02 2.00
N ARG A 310 2.14 -7.72 2.12
CA ARG A 310 3.12 -6.66 1.86
C ARG A 310 4.33 -6.78 2.79
N ALA A 311 4.12 -7.04 4.08
CA ALA A 311 5.19 -7.29 5.04
C ALA A 311 6.07 -8.49 4.63
N CYS A 312 5.44 -9.57 4.15
CA CYS A 312 6.14 -10.76 3.66
C CYS A 312 7.00 -10.41 2.43
N GLY A 313 6.50 -9.59 1.51
CA GLY A 313 7.28 -9.11 0.37
C GLY A 313 8.50 -8.28 0.79
N ASP A 314 8.34 -7.38 1.76
CA ASP A 314 9.45 -6.54 2.24
C ASP A 314 10.53 -7.35 2.97
N LEU A 315 10.13 -8.38 3.73
CA LEU A 315 11.03 -9.31 4.41
C LEU A 315 11.54 -10.45 3.52
N SER A 316 11.03 -10.57 2.29
CA SER A 316 11.24 -11.74 1.41
C SER A 316 10.81 -13.08 2.04
N ALA A 317 9.83 -13.06 2.95
CA ALA A 317 9.32 -14.22 3.70
C ALA A 317 8.35 -15.07 2.86
N LEU A 318 8.87 -15.73 1.82
CA LEU A 318 8.09 -16.46 0.81
C LEU A 318 7.25 -17.58 1.40
N LEU A 319 7.77 -18.32 2.39
CA LEU A 319 7.07 -19.45 2.99
C LEU A 319 5.82 -18.99 3.74
N LEU A 320 5.92 -17.89 4.49
CA LEU A 320 4.76 -17.30 5.16
C LEU A 320 3.75 -16.75 4.14
N GLY A 321 4.23 -16.07 3.09
CA GLY A 321 3.38 -15.58 2.01
C GLY A 321 2.56 -16.69 1.33
N ARG A 322 3.18 -17.86 1.06
CA ARG A 322 2.49 -19.04 0.51
C ARG A 322 1.44 -19.60 1.48
N ARG A 323 1.75 -19.71 2.78
CA ARG A 323 0.78 -20.13 3.80
C ARG A 323 -0.42 -19.20 3.88
N ILE A 324 -0.21 -17.88 3.76
CA ILE A 324 -1.30 -16.90 3.71
C ILE A 324 -2.11 -17.07 2.42
N HIS A 325 -1.47 -17.29 1.27
CA HIS A 325 -2.18 -17.54 0.01
C HIS A 325 -3.06 -18.81 0.08
N GLU A 326 -2.55 -19.91 0.65
CA GLU A 326 -3.35 -21.12 0.89
C GLU A 326 -4.53 -20.86 1.85
N TYR A 327 -4.33 -20.03 2.89
CA TYR A 327 -5.40 -19.59 3.77
C TYR A 327 -6.48 -18.82 3.01
N VAL A 328 -6.08 -17.88 2.15
CA VAL A 328 -6.97 -17.06 1.30
C VAL A 328 -7.82 -17.93 0.37
N GLU A 329 -7.22 -18.94 -0.28
CA GLU A 329 -7.93 -19.90 -1.13
C GLU A 329 -8.91 -20.74 -0.31
N ARG A 330 -8.47 -21.30 0.81
CA ARG A 330 -9.30 -22.14 1.69
C ARG A 330 -10.51 -21.39 2.27
N LYS A 331 -10.33 -20.13 2.65
CA LYS A 331 -11.38 -19.25 3.17
C LYS A 331 -12.21 -18.58 2.09
N LYS A 332 -11.88 -18.79 0.81
CA LYS A 332 -12.58 -18.22 -0.35
C LYS A 332 -12.71 -16.69 -0.26
N LEU A 333 -11.61 -16.02 0.13
CA LEU A 333 -11.59 -14.56 0.26
C LEU A 333 -11.50 -13.83 -1.11
N CYS A 334 -11.22 -14.56 -2.19
CA CYS A 334 -11.24 -14.06 -3.57
C CYS A 334 -12.59 -14.35 -4.27
N PRO A 335 -13.03 -13.53 -5.25
CA PRO A 335 -12.29 -12.41 -5.86
C PRO A 335 -12.26 -11.18 -4.94
N ASN A 336 -11.08 -10.57 -4.82
CA ASN A 336 -10.86 -9.35 -4.05
C ASN A 336 -9.61 -8.68 -4.61
N MET A 337 -9.80 -7.59 -5.37
CA MET A 337 -8.72 -6.95 -6.13
C MET A 337 -7.57 -6.44 -5.25
N LEU A 338 -7.87 -5.91 -4.05
CA LEU A 338 -6.84 -5.49 -3.09
C LEU A 338 -5.95 -6.67 -2.70
N LEU A 339 -6.57 -7.78 -2.31
CA LEU A 339 -5.87 -8.98 -1.86
C LEU A 339 -5.08 -9.66 -2.99
N GLU A 340 -5.68 -9.76 -4.18
CA GLU A 340 -5.04 -10.33 -5.38
C GLU A 340 -3.84 -9.48 -5.82
N ASN A 341 -3.96 -8.14 -5.79
CA ASN A 341 -2.85 -7.22 -6.07
C ASN A 341 -1.72 -7.36 -5.03
N SER A 342 -2.06 -7.49 -3.73
CA SER A 342 -1.05 -7.74 -2.68
C SER A 342 -0.36 -9.10 -2.82
N LEU A 343 -1.05 -10.13 -3.32
CA LEU A 343 -0.43 -11.43 -3.61
C LEU A 343 0.59 -11.32 -4.77
N ILE A 344 0.24 -10.59 -5.84
CA ILE A 344 1.16 -10.33 -6.96
C ILE A 344 2.42 -9.61 -6.46
N ASP A 345 2.27 -8.52 -5.71
CA ASP A 345 3.39 -7.75 -5.15
C ASP A 345 4.24 -8.59 -4.19
N MET A 346 3.62 -9.37 -3.30
CA MET A 346 4.34 -10.27 -2.39
C MET A 346 5.20 -11.29 -3.16
N TYR A 347 4.62 -11.99 -4.13
CA TYR A 347 5.39 -12.97 -4.92
C TYR A 347 6.49 -12.30 -5.75
N ALA A 348 6.22 -11.14 -6.35
CA ALA A 348 7.21 -10.35 -7.07
C ALA A 348 8.39 -9.97 -6.17
N ARG A 349 8.13 -9.43 -4.97
CA ARG A 349 9.14 -9.07 -3.96
C ARG A 349 9.81 -10.26 -3.28
N CYS A 350 9.31 -11.48 -3.49
CA CYS A 350 10.00 -12.71 -3.09
C CYS A 350 10.80 -13.36 -4.23
N GLY A 351 10.87 -12.71 -5.41
CA GLY A 351 11.56 -13.24 -6.59
C GLY A 351 10.83 -14.40 -7.26
N CYS A 352 9.52 -14.55 -7.02
CA CYS A 352 8.68 -15.62 -7.55
C CYS A 352 7.76 -15.08 -8.67
N LEU A 353 8.35 -14.61 -9.76
CA LEU A 353 7.62 -13.97 -10.87
C LEU A 353 6.54 -14.87 -11.48
N GLU A 354 6.80 -16.18 -11.62
CA GLU A 354 5.82 -17.13 -12.15
C GLU A 354 4.61 -17.30 -11.23
N ASP A 355 4.82 -17.30 -9.90
CA ASP A 355 3.71 -17.32 -8.94
C ASP A 355 2.86 -16.04 -9.06
N ALA A 356 3.52 -14.87 -9.20
CA ALA A 356 2.85 -13.59 -9.40
C ALA A 356 2.02 -13.57 -10.69
N LYS A 357 2.59 -14.07 -11.80
CA LYS A 357 1.89 -14.21 -13.08
C LYS A 357 0.69 -15.15 -12.97
N ARG A 358 0.82 -16.29 -12.28
CA ARG A 358 -0.30 -17.22 -12.05
C ARG A 358 -1.46 -16.58 -11.30
N VAL A 359 -1.19 -15.75 -10.29
CA VAL A 359 -2.24 -15.00 -9.59
C VAL A 359 -2.92 -14.05 -10.57
N PHE A 360 -2.15 -13.25 -11.30
CA PHE A 360 -2.65 -12.29 -12.28
C PHE A 360 -3.52 -12.94 -13.38
N ASP A 361 -3.10 -14.09 -13.93
CA ASP A 361 -3.80 -14.82 -14.98
C ASP A 361 -5.16 -15.36 -14.48
N ARG A 362 -5.26 -15.72 -13.19
CA ARG A 362 -6.48 -16.22 -12.54
C ARG A 362 -7.46 -15.11 -12.13
N MET A 363 -7.04 -13.85 -12.11
CA MET A 363 -7.92 -12.73 -11.73
C MET A 363 -9.08 -12.58 -12.72
N LYS A 364 -10.29 -12.41 -12.18
CA LYS A 364 -11.50 -12.18 -12.99
C LYS A 364 -11.60 -10.74 -13.51
N PHE A 365 -11.14 -9.80 -12.70
CA PHE A 365 -11.14 -8.37 -12.99
C PHE A 365 -9.75 -7.83 -12.71
N ARG A 366 -9.28 -6.91 -13.54
CA ARG A 366 -7.95 -6.29 -13.42
C ARG A 366 -8.12 -4.79 -13.52
N ASP A 367 -7.55 -4.06 -12.57
CA ASP A 367 -7.39 -2.61 -12.65
C ASP A 367 -5.96 -2.25 -13.02
N VAL A 368 -5.74 -0.94 -13.18
CA VAL A 368 -4.41 -0.35 -13.38
C VAL A 368 -3.39 -0.86 -12.35
N ALA A 369 -3.79 -1.05 -11.09
CA ALA A 369 -2.90 -1.55 -10.03
C ALA A 369 -2.49 -3.02 -10.21
N SER A 370 -3.37 -3.88 -10.72
CA SER A 370 -3.04 -5.27 -11.09
C SER A 370 -1.94 -5.32 -12.16
N TRP A 371 -2.10 -4.54 -13.23
CA TRP A 371 -1.11 -4.47 -14.32
C TRP A 371 0.21 -3.87 -13.83
N THR A 372 0.14 -2.76 -13.11
CA THR A 372 1.31 -2.03 -12.61
C THR A 372 2.17 -2.89 -11.68
N SER A 373 1.55 -3.69 -10.80
CA SER A 373 2.26 -4.64 -9.93
C SER A 373 3.08 -5.65 -10.72
N LEU A 374 2.51 -6.23 -11.79
CA LEU A 374 3.20 -7.23 -12.60
C LEU A 374 4.24 -6.61 -13.55
N ILE A 375 3.98 -5.40 -14.09
CA ILE A 375 4.96 -4.63 -14.88
C ILE A 375 6.18 -4.30 -14.02
N SER A 376 5.96 -3.87 -12.78
CA SER A 376 7.04 -3.62 -11.80
C SER A 376 7.83 -4.89 -11.51
N ALA A 377 7.16 -6.04 -11.37
CA ALA A 377 7.81 -7.33 -11.15
C ALA A 377 8.74 -7.73 -12.31
N TYR A 378 8.27 -7.58 -13.57
CA TYR A 378 9.12 -7.79 -14.75
C TYR A 378 10.29 -6.79 -14.80
N GLY A 379 10.08 -5.53 -14.43
CA GLY A 379 11.14 -4.52 -14.35
C GLY A 379 12.20 -4.81 -13.27
N MET A 380 11.80 -5.31 -12.10
CA MET A 380 12.72 -5.67 -11.02
C MET A 380 13.57 -6.90 -11.34
N THR A 381 13.08 -7.80 -12.21
CA THR A 381 13.77 -9.04 -12.61
C THR A 381 14.63 -8.87 -13.87
N GLY A 382 14.68 -7.67 -14.47
CA GLY A 382 15.45 -7.38 -15.69
C GLY A 382 14.75 -7.76 -17.00
N GLN A 383 13.47 -8.13 -16.95
CA GLN A 383 12.70 -8.56 -18.13
C GLN A 383 11.93 -7.40 -18.77
N GLY A 384 12.62 -6.31 -19.14
CA GLY A 384 12.00 -5.08 -19.63
C GLY A 384 11.11 -5.25 -20.87
N TYR A 385 11.47 -6.12 -21.81
CA TYR A 385 10.64 -6.39 -22.99
C TYR A 385 9.28 -6.99 -22.62
N ASN A 386 9.23 -7.87 -21.61
CA ASN A 386 7.98 -8.43 -21.11
C ASN A 386 7.16 -7.34 -20.39
N ALA A 387 7.80 -6.43 -19.67
CA ALA A 387 7.14 -5.28 -19.06
C ALA A 387 6.50 -4.35 -20.11
N VAL A 388 7.20 -4.07 -21.22
CA VAL A 388 6.73 -3.29 -22.36
C VAL A 388 5.52 -3.96 -23.05
N ALA A 389 5.61 -5.26 -23.30
CA ALA A 389 4.51 -6.02 -23.87
C ALA A 389 3.27 -5.96 -22.97
N LEU A 390 3.45 -6.12 -21.66
CA LEU A 390 2.38 -6.09 -20.68
C LEU A 390 1.75 -4.69 -20.52
N PHE A 391 2.55 -3.63 -20.59
CA PHE A 391 2.04 -2.25 -20.60
C PHE A 391 1.19 -1.98 -21.86
N THR A 392 1.61 -2.51 -23.01
CA THR A 392 0.84 -2.42 -24.26
C THR A 392 -0.48 -3.19 -24.16
N GLU A 393 -0.46 -4.39 -23.56
CA GLU A 393 -1.68 -5.17 -23.30
C GLU A 393 -2.66 -4.45 -22.36
N MET A 394 -2.13 -3.81 -21.31
CA MET A 394 -2.91 -2.95 -20.42
C MET A 394 -3.63 -1.84 -21.20
N GLN A 395 -2.93 -1.12 -22.08
CA GLN A 395 -3.53 -0.08 -22.93
C GLN A 395 -4.61 -0.65 -23.85
N ASN A 396 -4.35 -1.80 -24.49
CA ASN A 396 -5.29 -2.47 -25.39
C ASN A 396 -6.54 -3.00 -24.65
N SER A 397 -6.44 -3.27 -23.35
CA SER A 397 -7.57 -3.67 -22.51
C SER A 397 -8.52 -2.51 -22.14
N GLY A 398 -8.26 -1.29 -22.63
CA GLY A 398 -9.05 -0.10 -22.36
C GLY A 398 -8.78 0.54 -21.00
N GLN A 399 -7.78 0.08 -20.26
CA GLN A 399 -7.32 0.74 -19.04
C GLN A 399 -6.49 1.97 -19.40
N SER A 400 -6.71 3.07 -18.69
CA SER A 400 -5.88 4.27 -18.82
C SER A 400 -4.72 4.18 -17.83
N PRO A 401 -3.45 4.08 -18.28
CA PRO A 401 -2.29 4.18 -17.40
C PRO A 401 -2.31 5.46 -16.57
N ASP A 402 -1.99 5.32 -15.29
CA ASP A 402 -1.81 6.43 -14.37
C ASP A 402 -0.32 6.76 -14.19
N SER A 403 -0.02 7.74 -13.34
CA SER A 403 1.36 8.13 -13.04
C SER A 403 2.18 6.95 -12.49
N ILE A 404 1.59 6.05 -11.71
CA ILE A 404 2.33 4.94 -11.09
C ILE A 404 2.70 3.90 -12.15
N ALA A 405 1.78 3.61 -13.08
CA ALA A 405 2.04 2.73 -14.22
C ALA A 405 3.20 3.25 -15.09
N PHE A 406 3.28 4.57 -15.30
CA PHE A 406 4.40 5.18 -16.03
C PHE A 406 5.73 5.09 -15.27
N VAL A 407 5.74 5.29 -13.95
CA VAL A 407 6.95 5.02 -13.13
C VAL A 407 7.39 3.56 -13.28
N ALA A 408 6.46 2.61 -13.23
CA ALA A 408 6.76 1.18 -13.34
C ALA A 408 7.41 0.82 -14.70
N ILE A 409 6.84 1.29 -15.82
CA ILE A 409 7.41 1.01 -17.14
C ILE A 409 8.73 1.75 -17.38
N LEU A 410 8.88 3.00 -16.91
CA LEU A 410 10.15 3.74 -17.00
C LEU A 410 11.24 3.06 -16.17
N SER A 411 10.92 2.58 -14.98
CA SER A 411 11.85 1.80 -14.15
C SER A 411 12.25 0.49 -14.86
N ALA A 412 11.31 -0.22 -15.49
CA ALA A 412 11.61 -1.42 -16.25
C ALA A 412 12.53 -1.15 -17.45
N CYS A 413 12.29 -0.03 -18.16
CA CYS A 413 13.15 0.43 -19.24
C CYS A 413 14.56 0.78 -18.75
N SER A 414 14.67 1.54 -17.64
CA SER A 414 15.97 1.84 -17.00
C SER A 414 16.72 0.57 -16.62
N HIS A 415 15.99 -0.42 -16.12
CA HIS A 415 16.59 -1.66 -15.64
C HIS A 415 17.08 -2.59 -16.72
N SER A 416 16.57 -2.44 -17.95
CA SER A 416 16.86 -3.31 -19.08
C SER A 416 17.56 -2.57 -20.23
N GLY A 417 17.93 -1.31 -20.02
CA GLY A 417 18.64 -0.50 -21.03
C GLY A 417 17.79 -0.10 -22.24
N LEU A 418 16.46 -0.11 -22.11
CA LEU A 418 15.52 0.22 -23.19
C LEU A 418 15.39 1.74 -23.34
N LEU A 419 16.46 2.37 -23.83
CA LEU A 419 16.58 3.83 -23.90
C LEU A 419 15.49 4.48 -24.77
N ASN A 420 15.21 3.89 -25.92
CA ASN A 420 14.26 4.47 -26.88
C ASN A 420 12.82 4.36 -26.36
N GLU A 421 12.48 3.20 -25.82
CA GLU A 421 11.19 2.90 -25.21
C GLU A 421 10.97 3.80 -23.99
N GLY A 422 11.96 3.95 -23.11
CA GLY A 422 11.86 4.83 -21.95
C GLY A 422 11.62 6.29 -22.33
N LYS A 423 12.33 6.81 -23.35
CA LYS A 423 12.07 8.16 -23.88
C LYS A 423 10.69 8.29 -24.52
N PHE A 424 10.26 7.26 -25.26
CA PHE A 424 8.94 7.20 -25.86
C PHE A 424 7.84 7.26 -24.80
N TYR A 425 7.90 6.42 -23.76
CA TYR A 425 6.89 6.40 -22.71
C TYR A 425 6.86 7.66 -21.86
N PHE A 426 8.03 8.27 -21.59
CA PHE A 426 8.07 9.57 -20.90
C PHE A 426 7.35 10.66 -21.70
N LYS A 427 7.50 10.67 -23.02
CA LYS A 427 6.80 11.61 -23.90
C LYS A 427 5.32 11.28 -24.05
N GLN A 428 4.96 10.01 -24.22
CA GLN A 428 3.57 9.57 -24.29
C GLN A 428 2.79 9.97 -23.03
N MET A 429 3.40 9.84 -21.84
CA MET A 429 2.81 10.25 -20.57
C MET A 429 2.38 11.73 -20.57
N THR A 430 3.23 12.62 -21.09
CA THR A 430 2.95 14.07 -21.13
C THR A 430 2.04 14.45 -22.29
N ASP A 431 2.28 13.88 -23.46
CA ASP A 431 1.67 14.33 -24.72
C ASP A 431 0.28 13.72 -24.91
N ASP A 432 0.13 12.43 -24.65
CA ASP A 432 -1.11 11.68 -24.90
C ASP A 432 -2.00 11.64 -23.64
N TYR A 433 -1.40 11.37 -22.48
CA TYR A 433 -2.14 11.20 -21.21
C TYR A 433 -2.24 12.47 -20.35
N LYS A 434 -1.53 13.54 -20.72
CA LYS A 434 -1.51 14.82 -19.99
C LYS A 434 -1.14 14.69 -18.51
N ILE A 435 -0.35 13.67 -18.17
CA ILE A 435 0.15 13.45 -16.82
C ILE A 435 1.35 14.35 -16.60
N THR A 436 1.31 15.17 -15.54
CA THR A 436 2.43 16.03 -15.17
C THR A 436 3.54 15.19 -14.54
N PRO A 437 4.79 15.25 -15.03
CA PRO A 437 5.88 14.44 -14.48
C PRO A 437 6.19 14.81 -13.02
N ILE A 438 6.04 13.85 -12.10
CA ILE A 438 6.56 13.91 -10.72
C ILE A 438 8.03 13.45 -10.63
N ILE A 439 8.63 13.60 -9.45
CA ILE A 439 10.05 13.35 -9.19
C ILE A 439 10.48 11.90 -9.49
N GLU A 440 9.58 10.93 -9.30
CA GLU A 440 9.81 9.52 -9.57
C GLU A 440 10.03 9.26 -11.07
N HIS A 441 9.28 9.92 -11.96
CA HIS A 441 9.49 9.77 -13.41
C HIS A 441 10.85 10.32 -13.83
N PHE A 442 11.23 11.48 -13.30
CA PHE A 442 12.55 12.07 -13.56
C PHE A 442 13.68 11.19 -13.01
N ALA A 443 13.51 10.63 -11.81
CA ALA A 443 14.49 9.71 -11.23
C ALA A 443 14.70 8.48 -12.15
N CYS A 444 13.63 7.89 -12.68
CA CYS A 444 13.74 6.78 -13.63
C CYS A 444 14.40 7.20 -14.96
N LEU A 445 14.09 8.38 -15.48
CA LEU A 445 14.67 8.88 -16.73
C LEU A 445 16.17 9.23 -16.58
N VAL A 446 16.56 9.85 -15.47
CA VAL A 446 17.96 10.16 -15.13
C VAL A 446 18.75 8.87 -14.92
N ASP A 447 18.18 7.88 -14.23
CA ASP A 447 18.80 6.56 -14.07
C ASP A 447 18.98 5.86 -15.43
N LEU A 448 17.97 5.89 -16.30
CA LEU A 448 18.04 5.32 -17.65
C LEU A 448 19.13 5.97 -18.50
N LEU A 449 19.17 7.30 -18.56
CA LEU A 449 20.17 8.07 -19.31
C LEU A 449 21.58 7.85 -18.76
N GLY A 450 21.71 7.90 -17.43
CA GLY A 450 22.97 7.70 -16.73
C GLY A 450 23.55 6.31 -17.00
N ARG A 451 22.74 5.26 -16.88
CA ARG A 451 23.13 3.86 -17.20
C ARG A 451 23.41 3.61 -18.68
N SER A 452 22.89 4.45 -19.56
CA SER A 452 23.17 4.39 -21.00
C SER A 452 24.43 5.17 -21.39
N GLY A 453 25.19 5.69 -20.41
CA GLY A 453 26.39 6.51 -20.64
C GLY A 453 26.12 7.96 -21.04
N ARG A 454 24.86 8.40 -21.06
CA ARG A 454 24.47 9.78 -21.44
C ARG A 454 24.41 10.70 -20.22
N VAL A 455 25.52 10.76 -19.48
CA VAL A 455 25.61 11.49 -18.19
C VAL A 455 25.30 12.98 -18.35
N ASP A 456 25.79 13.62 -19.41
CA ASP A 456 25.52 15.05 -19.67
C ASP A 456 24.05 15.32 -19.99
N GLU A 457 23.40 14.41 -20.73
CA GLU A 457 21.97 14.48 -21.01
C GLU A 457 21.16 14.31 -19.72
N ALA A 458 21.54 13.34 -18.89
CA ALA A 458 20.92 13.12 -17.58
C ALA A 458 21.03 14.36 -16.69
N TYR A 459 22.20 15.00 -16.65
CA TYR A 459 22.39 16.24 -15.88
C TYR A 459 21.59 17.42 -16.45
N ASN A 460 21.44 17.52 -17.77
CA ASN A 460 20.59 18.54 -18.39
C ASN A 460 19.10 18.33 -18.04
N ILE A 461 18.63 17.08 -17.97
CA ILE A 461 17.27 16.78 -17.49
C ILE A 461 17.07 17.27 -16.06
N ILE A 462 18.03 17.05 -15.17
CA ILE A 462 17.96 17.53 -13.77
C ILE A 462 17.79 19.06 -13.72
N LYS A 463 18.53 19.81 -14.57
CA LYS A 463 18.41 21.27 -14.64
C LYS A 463 17.05 21.77 -15.12
N GLN A 464 16.32 20.95 -15.87
CA GLN A 464 15.02 21.29 -16.44
C GLN A 464 13.85 20.83 -15.55
N MET A 465 14.12 20.17 -14.43
CA MET A 465 13.08 19.71 -13.51
C MET A 465 12.30 20.91 -12.94
N PRO A 466 10.96 20.85 -12.91
CA PRO A 466 10.14 21.91 -12.31
C PRO A 466 10.12 21.85 -10.76
N MET A 467 10.79 20.88 -10.16
CA MET A 467 10.91 20.68 -8.71
C MET A 467 12.36 20.42 -8.30
N GLU A 468 12.65 20.64 -7.02
CA GLU A 468 13.97 20.34 -6.45
C GLU A 468 14.27 18.83 -6.52
N PRO A 469 15.43 18.42 -7.06
CA PRO A 469 15.79 17.01 -7.17
C PRO A 469 16.15 16.42 -5.79
N ASN A 470 15.65 15.23 -5.52
CA ASN A 470 15.86 14.52 -4.26
C ASN A 470 17.11 13.62 -4.31
N GLU A 471 17.37 12.95 -3.19
CA GLU A 471 18.45 12.00 -3.01
C GLU A 471 18.51 10.93 -4.11
N ARG A 472 17.36 10.40 -4.55
CA ARG A 472 17.29 9.34 -5.56
C ARG A 472 17.80 9.81 -6.93
N VAL A 473 17.44 11.02 -7.35
CA VAL A 473 17.85 11.59 -8.63
C VAL A 473 19.36 11.84 -8.66
N TRP A 474 19.89 12.50 -7.64
CA TRP A 474 21.32 12.76 -7.54
C TRP A 474 22.13 11.47 -7.35
N GLY A 475 21.62 10.50 -6.59
CA GLY A 475 22.24 9.20 -6.38
C GLY A 475 22.39 8.40 -7.68
N ALA A 476 21.36 8.40 -8.53
CA ALA A 476 21.40 7.77 -9.86
C ALA A 476 22.47 8.42 -10.76
N LEU A 477 22.54 9.75 -10.76
CA LEU A 477 23.56 10.49 -11.53
C LEU A 477 24.98 10.22 -11.00
N LEU A 478 25.19 10.26 -9.69
CA LEU A 478 26.48 10.00 -9.06
C LEU A 478 26.98 8.58 -9.35
N SER A 479 26.09 7.59 -9.26
CA SER A 479 26.39 6.19 -9.62
C SER A 479 26.87 6.08 -11.07
N SER A 480 26.20 6.78 -11.99
CA SER A 480 26.54 6.81 -13.41
C SER A 480 27.89 7.50 -13.65
N CYS A 481 28.17 8.61 -12.96
CA CYS A 481 29.45 9.31 -13.02
C CYS A 481 30.63 8.43 -12.60
N ARG A 482 30.46 7.56 -11.60
CA ARG A 482 31.49 6.57 -11.22
C ARG A 482 31.78 5.57 -12.35
N VAL A 483 30.73 5.06 -12.99
CA VAL A 483 30.85 4.05 -14.05
C VAL A 483 31.56 4.65 -15.27
N TYR A 484 31.10 5.82 -15.73
CA TYR A 484 31.61 6.47 -16.95
C TYR A 484 32.75 7.47 -16.70
N SER A 485 33.28 7.54 -15.46
CA SER A 485 34.40 8.39 -15.06
C SER A 485 34.20 9.90 -15.33
N ASN A 486 32.96 10.41 -15.29
CA ASN A 486 32.66 11.83 -15.43
C ASN A 486 32.81 12.55 -14.08
N MET A 487 33.98 13.14 -13.83
CA MET A 487 34.34 13.66 -12.51
C MET A 487 33.62 14.95 -12.14
N ASP A 488 33.49 15.90 -13.07
CA ASP A 488 32.95 17.23 -12.78
C ASP A 488 31.48 17.15 -12.33
N ILE A 489 30.67 16.39 -13.05
CA ILE A 489 29.27 16.15 -12.69
C ILE A 489 29.19 15.26 -11.44
N GLY A 490 30.11 14.31 -11.27
CA GLY A 490 30.18 13.44 -10.10
C GLY A 490 30.42 14.20 -8.79
N ILE A 491 31.37 15.15 -8.77
CA ILE A 491 31.65 15.98 -7.59
C ILE A 491 30.43 16.82 -7.23
N LEU A 492 29.81 17.46 -8.23
CA LEU A 492 28.60 18.26 -8.04
C LEU A 492 27.44 17.43 -7.45
N ALA A 493 27.19 16.24 -8.02
CA ALA A 493 26.12 15.36 -7.56
C ALA A 493 26.38 14.90 -6.11
N ALA A 494 27.64 14.59 -5.77
CA ALA A 494 28.00 14.23 -4.41
C ALA A 494 27.81 15.39 -3.42
N ASP A 495 28.23 16.62 -3.76
CA ASP A 495 28.03 17.79 -2.90
C ASP A 495 26.54 18.05 -2.63
N LYS A 496 25.68 17.88 -3.63
CA LYS A 496 24.23 17.98 -3.46
C LYS A 496 23.69 16.87 -2.54
N LEU A 497 24.14 15.63 -2.69
CA LEU A 497 23.75 14.53 -1.81
C LEU A 497 24.20 14.74 -0.36
N LEU A 498 25.40 15.26 -0.14
CA LEU A 498 25.92 15.56 1.19
C LEU A 498 25.17 16.71 1.89
N GLN A 499 24.50 17.58 1.13
CA GLN A 499 23.58 18.60 1.66
C GLN A 499 22.21 18.01 1.99
N LEU A 500 21.68 17.13 1.14
CA LEU A 500 20.36 16.53 1.29
C LEU A 500 20.31 15.44 2.38
N ALA A 501 21.33 14.57 2.42
CA ALA A 501 21.40 13.41 3.29
C ALA A 501 22.80 13.33 3.95
N PRO A 502 23.12 14.23 4.90
CA PRO A 502 24.46 14.33 5.47
C PRO A 502 24.89 13.11 6.29
N GLU A 503 23.95 12.28 6.74
CA GLU A 503 24.21 11.10 7.57
C GLU A 503 24.47 9.82 6.74
N GLU A 504 24.11 9.82 5.46
CA GLU A 504 24.16 8.63 4.61
C GLU A 504 25.59 8.29 4.19
N SER A 505 26.13 7.22 4.78
CA SER A 505 27.53 6.80 4.58
C SER A 505 27.85 6.41 3.13
N GLY A 506 26.85 5.96 2.36
CA GLY A 506 27.02 5.50 0.98
C GLY A 506 27.57 6.57 0.04
N TYR A 507 27.13 7.83 0.19
CA TYR A 507 27.55 8.94 -0.68
C TYR A 507 29.00 9.35 -0.46
N TYR A 508 29.46 9.34 0.79
CA TYR A 508 30.86 9.59 1.11
C TYR A 508 31.76 8.50 0.53
N VAL A 509 31.35 7.23 0.64
CA VAL A 509 32.10 6.11 0.08
C VAL A 509 32.16 6.22 -1.45
N LEU A 510 31.04 6.56 -2.10
CA LEU A 510 30.97 6.70 -3.55
C LEU A 510 31.84 7.86 -4.05
N LEU A 511 31.80 9.01 -3.40
CA LEU A 511 32.67 10.16 -3.70
C LEU A 511 34.15 9.83 -3.46
N SER A 512 34.47 9.16 -2.35
CA SER A 512 35.83 8.69 -2.07
C SER A 512 36.34 7.76 -3.17
N ASN A 513 35.49 6.88 -3.71
CA ASN A 513 35.87 5.99 -4.80
C ASN A 513 36.10 6.75 -6.12
N ILE A 514 35.31 7.80 -6.40
CA ILE A 514 35.52 8.66 -7.57
C ILE A 514 36.89 9.35 -7.47
N TYR A 515 37.26 9.91 -6.31
CA TYR A 515 38.57 10.51 -6.10
C TYR A 515 39.71 9.50 -6.19
N ALA A 516 39.54 8.30 -5.62
CA ALA A 516 40.56 7.26 -5.68
C ALA A 516 40.82 6.79 -7.11
N LYS A 517 39.77 6.59 -7.93
CA LYS A 517 39.89 6.25 -9.36
C LYS A 517 40.64 7.34 -10.15
N ALA A 518 40.56 8.59 -9.70
CA ALA A 518 41.28 9.72 -10.27
C ALA A 518 42.71 9.92 -9.76
N GLY A 519 43.19 9.07 -8.83
CA GLY A 519 44.48 9.23 -8.16
C GLY A 519 44.56 10.41 -7.18
N ARG A 520 43.42 10.99 -6.78
CA ARG A 520 43.32 12.16 -5.89
C ARG A 520 43.27 11.75 -4.41
N TRP A 521 44.39 11.24 -3.90
CA TRP A 521 44.50 10.64 -2.56
C TRP A 521 44.35 11.64 -1.39
N THR A 522 44.68 12.91 -1.63
CA THR A 522 44.48 14.00 -0.66
C THR A 522 43.00 14.19 -0.32
N GLU A 523 42.14 14.16 -1.33
CA GLU A 523 40.69 14.31 -1.22
C GLU A 523 40.05 13.06 -0.62
N VAL A 524 40.53 11.87 -0.96
CA VAL A 524 40.14 10.60 -0.29
C VAL A 524 40.37 10.70 1.22
N THR A 525 41.54 11.19 1.62
CA THR A 525 41.90 11.35 3.04
C THR A 525 41.03 12.41 3.73
N ALA A 526 40.71 13.50 3.02
CA ALA A 526 39.81 14.54 3.51
C ALA A 526 38.38 14.01 3.75
N ILE A 527 37.83 13.21 2.82
CA ILE A 527 36.51 12.59 2.97
C ILE A 527 36.49 11.60 4.14
N ARG A 528 37.51 10.76 4.30
CA ARG A 528 37.61 9.84 5.47
C ARG A 528 37.67 10.59 6.80
N SER A 529 38.41 11.70 6.83
CA SER A 529 38.49 12.58 8.00
C SER A 529 37.15 13.26 8.30
N LEU A 530 36.42 13.67 7.26
CA LEU A 530 35.07 14.23 7.37
C LEU A 530 34.08 13.22 7.95
N MET A 531 34.08 11.97 7.46
CA MET A 531 33.25 10.89 8.00
C MET A 531 33.56 10.64 9.49
N LYS A 532 34.84 10.58 9.87
CA LYS A 532 35.26 10.40 11.26
C LYS A 532 34.80 11.55 12.16
N ARG A 533 34.93 12.81 11.70
CA ARG A 533 34.49 14.01 12.42
C ARG A 533 32.97 14.02 12.64
N ARG A 534 32.20 13.58 11.64
CA ARG A 534 30.73 13.48 11.72
C ARG A 534 30.23 12.17 12.36
N ARG A 535 31.13 11.30 12.83
CA ARG A 535 30.81 9.97 13.41
C ARG A 535 30.02 9.05 12.46
N ILE A 536 30.15 9.27 11.15
CA ILE A 536 29.48 8.46 10.12
C ILE A 536 30.28 7.18 9.93
N ARG A 537 29.61 6.03 10.03
CA ARG A 537 30.22 4.71 9.83
C ARG A 537 29.71 4.09 8.54
N LYS A 538 30.61 3.47 7.78
CA LYS A 538 30.26 2.69 6.58
C LYS A 538 29.33 1.55 6.99
N MET A 539 28.17 1.44 6.34
CA MET A 539 27.29 0.28 6.52
C MET A 539 27.98 -0.99 5.96
N PRO A 540 28.06 -2.08 6.75
CA PRO A 540 28.57 -3.34 6.24
C PRO A 540 27.57 -3.97 5.27
N GLY A 541 28.10 -4.64 4.24
CA GLY A 541 27.30 -5.47 3.34
C GLY A 541 26.94 -6.78 4.03
N ILE A 542 25.65 -7.08 4.08
CA ILE A 542 25.08 -8.24 4.75
C ILE A 542 24.24 -9.02 3.74
N SER A 543 24.46 -10.33 3.70
CA SER A 543 23.67 -11.26 2.89
C SER A 543 22.89 -12.21 3.80
N ASN A 544 21.60 -12.36 3.56
CA ASN A 544 20.73 -13.24 4.33
C ASN A 544 20.22 -14.41 3.48
N VAL A 545 20.07 -15.56 4.12
CA VAL A 545 19.45 -16.78 3.57
C VAL A 545 18.37 -17.26 4.53
N GLU A 546 17.16 -17.49 4.04
CA GLU A 546 16.08 -18.11 4.83
C GLU A 546 16.07 -19.63 4.60
N LEU A 547 16.35 -20.41 5.65
CA LEU A 547 16.23 -21.87 5.64
C LEU A 547 15.54 -22.35 6.91
N ASN A 548 14.62 -23.32 6.79
CA ASN A 548 13.91 -23.92 7.93
C ASN A 548 13.22 -22.89 8.86
N ASN A 549 12.67 -21.80 8.30
CA ASN A 549 12.10 -20.64 9.01
C ASN A 549 13.10 -19.86 9.90
N GLN A 550 14.39 -19.99 9.64
CA GLN A 550 15.45 -19.20 10.28
C GLN A 550 16.18 -18.35 9.24
N VAL A 551 16.46 -17.10 9.59
CA VAL A 551 17.28 -16.21 8.76
C VAL A 551 18.73 -16.34 9.21
N HIS A 552 19.57 -16.84 8.32
CA HIS A 552 21.02 -16.91 8.49
C HIS A 552 21.65 -15.68 7.86
N THR A 553 22.40 -14.93 8.65
CA THR A 553 22.99 -13.65 8.28
C THR A 553 24.50 -13.83 8.13
N PHE A 554 25.06 -13.37 7.01
CA PHE A 554 26.49 -13.44 6.73
C PHE A 554 27.08 -12.05 6.52
N LEU A 555 28.24 -11.81 7.12
CA LEU A 555 29.11 -10.66 6.86
C LEU A 555 30.31 -11.10 6.01
N ALA A 556 30.98 -10.14 5.36
CA ALA A 556 32.21 -10.46 4.66
C ALA A 556 33.27 -10.96 5.66
N GLY A 557 33.86 -12.13 5.40
CA GLY A 557 34.83 -12.77 6.30
C GLY A 557 34.23 -13.37 7.58
N ASP A 558 32.92 -13.62 7.63
CA ASP A 558 32.25 -14.12 8.83
C ASP A 558 32.64 -15.56 9.20
N THR A 559 33.18 -15.74 10.40
CA THR A 559 33.53 -17.05 10.97
C THR A 559 32.66 -17.46 12.16
N TYR A 560 31.68 -16.64 12.56
CA TYR A 560 30.84 -16.89 13.75
C TYR A 560 29.75 -17.93 13.51
N HIS A 561 29.40 -18.20 12.24
CA HIS A 561 28.39 -19.20 11.92
C HIS A 561 28.85 -20.62 12.35
N PRO A 562 27.98 -21.47 12.93
CA PRO A 562 28.36 -22.80 13.39
C PRO A 562 28.97 -23.71 12.31
N GLN A 563 28.53 -23.55 11.05
CA GLN A 563 29.04 -24.27 9.87
C GLN A 563 30.14 -23.49 9.11
N SER A 564 30.83 -22.54 9.75
CA SER A 564 31.81 -21.69 9.06
C SER A 564 32.92 -22.51 8.43
N LYS A 565 33.44 -23.53 9.11
CA LYS A 565 34.50 -24.39 8.57
C LYS A 565 34.09 -25.06 7.26
N GLU A 566 32.91 -25.70 7.22
CA GLU A 566 32.39 -26.38 6.04
C GLU A 566 32.11 -25.40 4.90
N ILE A 567 31.59 -24.20 5.21
CA ILE A 567 31.34 -23.15 4.22
C ILE A 567 32.64 -22.73 3.54
N TYR A 568 33.72 -22.51 4.30
CA TYR A 568 34.99 -22.07 3.72
C TYR A 568 35.69 -23.17 2.92
N GLU A 569 35.59 -24.44 3.36
CA GLU A 569 36.11 -25.59 2.61
C GLU A 569 35.41 -25.73 1.24
N GLU A 570 34.08 -25.67 1.20
CA GLU A 570 33.32 -25.76 -0.05
C GLU A 570 33.50 -24.51 -0.93
N LEU A 571 33.61 -23.32 -0.33
CA LEU A 571 33.91 -22.09 -1.07
C LEU A 571 35.26 -22.20 -1.80
N SER A 572 36.28 -22.77 -1.16
CA SER A 572 37.59 -23.01 -1.80
C SER A 572 37.47 -23.91 -3.03
N VAL A 573 36.69 -25.00 -2.93
CA VAL A 573 36.40 -25.91 -4.05
C VAL A 573 35.69 -25.17 -5.19
N LEU A 574 34.66 -24.38 -4.86
CA LEU A 574 33.93 -23.59 -5.86
C LEU A 574 34.82 -22.54 -6.53
N VAL A 575 35.68 -21.85 -5.79
CA VAL A 575 36.64 -20.89 -6.34
C VAL A 575 37.61 -21.59 -7.32
N GLY A 576 38.09 -22.79 -6.99
CA GLY A 576 38.89 -23.60 -7.91
C GLY A 576 38.16 -23.89 -9.23
N LYS A 577 36.93 -24.40 -9.16
CA LYS A 577 36.09 -24.68 -10.34
C LYS A 577 35.74 -23.42 -11.14
N MET A 578 35.52 -22.29 -10.46
CA MET A 578 35.30 -21.00 -11.12
C MET A 578 36.54 -20.57 -11.92
N LYS A 579 37.75 -20.72 -11.36
CA LYS A 579 39.01 -20.40 -12.06
C LYS A 579 39.21 -21.27 -13.30
N GLU A 580 38.85 -22.56 -13.26
CA GLU A 580 38.86 -23.44 -14.43
C GLU A 580 37.90 -22.96 -15.55
N LEU A 581 36.81 -22.28 -15.19
CA LEU A 581 35.87 -21.65 -16.12
C LEU A 581 36.27 -20.23 -16.54
N GLY A 582 37.47 -19.76 -16.17
CA GLY A 582 38.00 -18.45 -16.55
C GLY A 582 37.63 -17.30 -15.61
N TYR A 583 37.27 -17.59 -14.36
CA TYR A 583 37.04 -16.55 -13.35
C TYR A 583 38.32 -15.78 -13.02
N VAL A 584 38.25 -14.46 -13.14
CA VAL A 584 39.27 -13.51 -12.70
C VAL A 584 38.60 -12.53 -11.74
N PRO A 585 39.11 -12.35 -10.50
CA PRO A 585 38.54 -11.39 -9.56
C PRO A 585 38.60 -9.95 -10.10
N GLU A 586 37.50 -9.21 -9.98
CA GLU A 586 37.45 -7.78 -10.39
C GLU A 586 38.00 -6.86 -9.29
N THR A 587 39.33 -6.68 -9.25
CA THR A 587 40.01 -5.86 -8.23
C THR A 587 39.85 -4.34 -8.43
N ASP A 588 39.45 -3.89 -9.61
CA ASP A 588 39.16 -2.47 -9.94
C ASP A 588 38.10 -1.84 -9.03
N SER A 589 37.25 -2.67 -8.41
CA SER A 589 36.16 -2.26 -7.51
C SER A 589 36.50 -2.36 -6.02
N ALA A 590 37.66 -2.93 -5.68
CA ALA A 590 38.13 -3.12 -4.31
C ALA A 590 38.85 -1.88 -3.75
N LEU A 591 39.12 -1.86 -2.44
CA LEU A 591 39.79 -0.75 -1.76
C LEU A 591 41.15 -0.46 -2.41
N HIS A 592 41.31 0.70 -3.05
CA HIS A 592 42.53 1.06 -3.78
C HIS A 592 43.80 1.19 -2.89
N ASP A 593 43.67 1.15 -1.55
CA ASP A 593 44.78 1.25 -0.57
C ASP A 593 45.33 -0.10 -0.08
N VAL A 594 44.95 -1.20 -0.74
CA VAL A 594 45.31 -2.58 -0.35
C VAL A 594 46.10 -3.22 -1.49
N GLU A 595 47.07 -4.11 -1.19
CA GLU A 595 47.81 -4.82 -2.24
C GLU A 595 46.85 -5.70 -3.07
N GLU A 596 47.18 -5.96 -4.34
CA GLU A 596 46.29 -6.71 -5.26
C GLU A 596 45.96 -8.12 -4.73
N GLU A 597 46.92 -8.80 -4.10
CA GLU A 597 46.72 -10.12 -3.49
C GLU A 597 45.75 -10.09 -2.28
N ASP A 598 45.81 -9.01 -1.49
CA ASP A 598 44.91 -8.78 -0.37
C ASP A 598 43.49 -8.38 -0.85
N LYS A 599 43.38 -7.67 -1.99
CA LYS A 599 42.08 -7.38 -2.63
C LYS A 599 41.39 -8.66 -3.09
N GLU A 600 42.11 -9.59 -3.72
CA GLU A 600 41.56 -10.89 -4.11
C GLU A 600 41.08 -11.71 -2.91
N CYS A 601 41.88 -11.73 -1.82
CA CYS A 601 41.51 -12.42 -0.59
C CYS A 601 40.23 -11.84 0.03
N HIS A 602 40.06 -10.52 0.01
CA HIS A 602 38.84 -9.87 0.50
C HIS A 602 37.62 -10.17 -0.39
N LEU A 603 37.77 -10.15 -1.71
CA LEU A 603 36.71 -10.48 -2.66
C LEU A 603 36.25 -11.94 -2.55
N ALA A 604 37.16 -12.86 -2.23
CA ALA A 604 36.86 -14.27 -2.08
C ALA A 604 35.82 -14.53 -0.96
N VAL A 605 35.86 -13.76 0.12
CA VAL A 605 35.05 -13.97 1.33
C VAL A 605 33.87 -13.00 1.47
N HIS A 606 33.38 -12.45 0.36
CA HIS A 606 32.18 -11.63 0.35
C HIS A 606 30.96 -12.39 0.89
N SER A 607 30.08 -11.65 1.60
CA SER A 607 28.92 -12.23 2.28
C SER A 607 27.98 -12.97 1.33
N GLU A 608 27.86 -12.52 0.07
CA GLU A 608 27.10 -13.18 -1.00
C GLU A 608 27.61 -14.60 -1.26
N LYS A 609 28.94 -14.78 -1.40
CA LYS A 609 29.54 -16.09 -1.69
C LYS A 609 29.33 -17.05 -0.52
N LEU A 610 29.55 -16.57 0.72
CA LEU A 610 29.31 -17.34 1.94
C LEU A 610 27.84 -17.79 2.05
N ALA A 611 26.90 -16.88 1.78
CA ALA A 611 25.48 -17.17 1.77
C ALA A 611 25.09 -18.20 0.68
N ILE A 612 25.63 -18.09 -0.55
CA ILE A 612 25.42 -19.07 -1.63
C ILE A 612 25.90 -20.45 -1.19
N VAL A 613 27.13 -20.55 -0.68
CA VAL A 613 27.72 -21.82 -0.27
C VAL A 613 26.94 -22.46 0.87
N PHE A 614 26.58 -21.68 1.89
CA PHE A 614 25.72 -22.14 2.97
C PHE A 614 24.39 -22.71 2.44
N ALA A 615 23.76 -22.03 1.48
CA ALA A 615 22.53 -22.52 0.87
C ALA A 615 22.76 -23.83 0.11
N ILE A 616 23.85 -23.95 -0.68
CA ILE A 616 24.22 -25.17 -1.41
C ILE A 616 24.37 -26.35 -0.44
N LEU A 617 25.09 -26.17 0.67
CA LEU A 617 25.36 -27.24 1.63
C LEU A 617 24.09 -27.77 2.31
N ASN A 618 23.10 -26.91 2.50
CA ASN A 618 21.91 -27.21 3.30
C ASN A 618 20.65 -27.47 2.46
N THR A 619 20.74 -27.48 1.13
CA THR A 619 19.59 -27.72 0.24
C THR A 619 19.99 -28.55 -0.98
N GLN A 620 19.11 -29.42 -1.46
CA GLN A 620 19.45 -30.34 -2.56
C GLN A 620 19.02 -29.85 -3.95
N GLU A 621 17.75 -29.42 -4.14
CA GLU A 621 17.22 -29.14 -5.49
C GLU A 621 16.44 -27.81 -5.62
N SER A 622 16.19 -27.11 -4.51
CA SER A 622 15.43 -25.85 -4.56
C SER A 622 16.27 -24.69 -5.14
N PRO A 623 15.65 -23.66 -5.74
CA PRO A 623 16.36 -22.44 -6.10
C PRO A 623 16.95 -21.79 -4.84
N ILE A 624 18.21 -21.36 -4.92
CA ILE A 624 18.90 -20.65 -3.84
C ILE A 624 18.40 -19.21 -3.82
N ARG A 625 17.98 -18.70 -2.66
CA ARG A 625 17.46 -17.34 -2.52
C ARG A 625 18.28 -16.57 -1.49
N ILE A 626 18.76 -15.40 -1.89
CA ILE A 626 19.61 -14.55 -1.06
C ILE A 626 19.11 -13.11 -1.13
N THR A 627 19.08 -12.42 0.00
CA THR A 627 18.82 -10.99 0.04
C THR A 627 20.07 -10.24 0.48
N LYS A 628 20.43 -9.16 -0.21
CA LYS A 628 21.55 -8.28 0.10
C LYS A 628 21.01 -6.89 0.46
N ASN A 629 21.51 -6.31 1.56
CA ASN A 629 21.14 -4.96 2.00
C ASN A 629 21.78 -3.84 1.16
N LEU A 630 22.77 -4.17 0.34
CA LEU A 630 23.48 -3.28 -0.59
C LEU A 630 23.34 -3.80 -2.02
N ARG A 631 23.80 -3.02 -2.99
CA ARG A 631 23.94 -3.47 -4.36
C ARG A 631 25.00 -4.57 -4.47
N VAL A 632 24.72 -5.64 -5.20
CA VAL A 632 25.69 -6.72 -5.48
C VAL A 632 26.85 -6.14 -6.32
N CYS A 633 28.10 -6.44 -5.93
CA CYS A 633 29.28 -5.99 -6.69
C CYS A 633 29.50 -6.84 -7.95
N GLY A 634 30.27 -6.32 -8.91
CA GLY A 634 30.51 -7.00 -10.20
C GLY A 634 31.16 -8.37 -10.04
N ASP A 635 32.17 -8.47 -9.19
CA ASP A 635 32.82 -9.74 -8.84
C ASP A 635 31.82 -10.80 -8.32
N CYS A 636 30.96 -10.44 -7.36
CA CYS A 636 29.96 -11.36 -6.82
C CYS A 636 28.88 -11.72 -7.84
N HIS A 637 28.55 -10.81 -8.75
CA HIS A 637 27.63 -11.08 -9.85
C HIS A 637 28.23 -12.12 -10.84
N ILE A 638 29.51 -11.97 -11.20
CA ILE A 638 30.23 -12.95 -12.04
C ILE A 638 30.35 -14.30 -11.32
N ALA A 639 30.72 -14.29 -10.04
CA ALA A 639 30.82 -15.50 -9.25
C ALA A 639 29.48 -16.23 -9.18
N ALA A 640 28.37 -15.53 -8.92
CA ALA A 640 27.03 -16.13 -8.90
C ALA A 640 26.64 -16.76 -10.25
N LYS A 641 26.97 -16.12 -11.38
CA LYS A 641 26.81 -16.72 -12.72
C LYS A 641 27.55 -18.05 -12.81
N LEU A 642 28.85 -18.05 -12.53
CA LEU A 642 29.68 -19.24 -12.67
C LEU A 642 29.25 -20.35 -11.69
N ILE A 643 28.93 -20.01 -10.45
CA ILE A 643 28.42 -20.97 -9.46
C ILE A 643 27.11 -21.58 -9.97
N SER A 644 26.16 -20.80 -10.49
CA SER A 644 24.89 -21.34 -11.03
C SER A 644 25.12 -22.40 -12.11
N LYS A 645 26.15 -22.22 -12.95
CA LYS A 645 26.57 -23.18 -13.98
C LYS A 645 27.26 -24.42 -13.39
N ILE A 646 28.13 -24.22 -12.39
CA ILE A 646 28.86 -25.31 -11.71
C ILE A 646 27.90 -26.23 -10.95
N VAL A 647 26.97 -25.66 -10.19
CA VAL A 647 26.04 -26.43 -9.35
C VAL A 647 24.76 -26.82 -10.08
N GLN A 648 24.54 -26.33 -11.31
CA GLN A 648 23.33 -26.57 -12.12
C GLN A 648 22.03 -26.22 -11.38
N ARG A 649 22.04 -25.09 -10.65
CA ARG A 649 20.90 -24.61 -9.85
C ARG A 649 20.67 -23.14 -10.09
N GLU A 650 19.40 -22.76 -10.07
CA GLU A 650 19.00 -21.36 -10.11
C GLU A 650 19.39 -20.67 -8.78
N ILE A 651 20.06 -19.53 -8.90
CA ILE A 651 20.40 -18.66 -7.77
C ILE A 651 19.67 -17.34 -7.99
N VAL A 652 18.88 -16.92 -7.01
CA VAL A 652 18.13 -15.67 -7.03
C VAL A 652 18.72 -14.76 -5.95
N ILE A 653 19.34 -13.66 -6.36
CA ILE A 653 19.86 -12.65 -5.43
C ILE A 653 19.03 -11.38 -5.57
N ARG A 654 18.36 -10.99 -4.49
CA ARG A 654 17.71 -9.69 -4.35
C ARG A 654 18.70 -8.69 -3.77
N ASP A 655 19.01 -7.64 -4.51
CA ASP A 655 19.72 -6.47 -3.99
C ASP A 655 18.72 -5.37 -3.61
N THR A 656 19.23 -4.18 -3.25
CA THR A 656 18.40 -3.01 -2.87
C THR A 656 17.27 -2.69 -3.87
N ASN A 657 17.47 -2.95 -5.17
CA ASN A 657 16.59 -2.45 -6.23
C ASN A 657 16.15 -3.53 -7.23
N ARG A 658 16.78 -4.72 -7.26
CA ARG A 658 16.59 -5.72 -8.31
C ARG A 658 16.72 -7.15 -7.84
N PHE A 659 16.16 -8.04 -8.64
CA PHE A 659 16.43 -9.47 -8.61
C PHE A 659 17.39 -9.83 -9.75
N HIS A 660 18.42 -10.58 -9.39
CA HIS A 660 19.32 -11.23 -10.32
C HIS A 660 19.01 -12.72 -10.29
N HIS A 661 18.45 -13.24 -11.38
CA HIS A 661 18.22 -14.67 -11.56
C HIS A 661 19.38 -15.25 -12.36
N PHE A 662 20.24 -16.01 -11.69
CA PHE A 662 21.38 -16.69 -12.28
C PHE A 662 21.00 -18.13 -12.59
N LYS A 663 21.09 -18.51 -13.86
CA LYS A 663 20.84 -19.88 -14.32
C LYS A 663 21.77 -20.21 -15.47
N ASP A 664 22.44 -21.36 -15.36
CA ASP A 664 23.35 -21.88 -16.40
C ASP A 664 24.44 -20.88 -16.85
N GLY A 665 24.89 -20.01 -15.95
CA GLY A 665 25.91 -18.99 -16.24
C GLY A 665 25.37 -17.67 -16.80
N ILE A 666 24.06 -17.51 -16.91
CA ILE A 666 23.40 -16.31 -17.44
C ILE A 666 22.64 -15.63 -16.32
N CYS A 667 22.68 -14.30 -16.27
CA CYS A 667 21.83 -13.51 -15.38
C CYS A 667 20.66 -12.89 -16.15
N SER A 668 19.48 -12.82 -15.53
CA SER A 668 18.29 -12.17 -16.10
C SER A 668 18.47 -10.68 -16.43
N CYS A 669 19.48 -10.00 -15.88
CA CYS A 669 19.80 -8.61 -16.21
C CYS A 669 20.56 -8.44 -17.53
N GLY A 670 20.99 -9.53 -18.19
CA GLY A 670 21.74 -9.47 -19.44
C GLY A 670 23.11 -8.78 -19.31
N ASP A 671 23.71 -8.82 -18.11
CA ASP A 671 24.92 -8.08 -17.73
C ASP A 671 24.80 -6.55 -17.82
N TYR A 672 23.57 -6.03 -17.91
CA TYR A 672 23.24 -4.62 -17.81
C TYR A 672 22.92 -4.25 -16.36
N TRP A 673 23.95 -4.20 -15.49
CA TRP A 673 23.79 -3.83 -14.07
C TRP A 673 24.37 -2.45 -13.73
#